data_AF-A0A9Q8Y5S3-F1
#
_entry.id   AF-A0A9Q8Y5S3-F1
#
_cell.length_a   1.000
_cell.length_b   1.000
_cell.length_c   1.000
_cell.angle_alpha   90.00
_cell.angle_beta   90.00
_cell.angle_gamma   90.00
#
_symmetry.space_group_name_H-M   'P 1'
#
loop_
_entity.id
_entity.type
_entity.pdbx_description
1 polymer ?
#
loop_
_entity_poly.entity_id
_entity_poly.type
_entity_poly.pdbx_seq_one_letter_code
_entity_poly.pdbx_strand_id
1 'polypeptide(L)'
;MTIGQSMLAGAAFFALGFTSAWAQQVSGTLGAPGATTTITGKQLPSPSPAFGGVIKEKASESTPWWAPRVVPPKGAPNVLLIMTDDQGFGAPSTFGGVIPTPAMDRIAKEGLRFTNFHSTSLCSPSRAALITGRNHHSVGYGVVGEIATGYPGYDSIIPIEKGTIGTILKENGYATAWFGKNHNTPSYQSSQAGPFNQWPTGMGFDYFYGFVGGDASQWQPNLFRNTTAIYPFEGNPKWNLETAMADEAIQHIRQLSEIAPGKPWLVYYVPGATHAPHHPTPEWIKKISDMHLFDEGWNKVRETIFANQKRLGIMPENAKLTPWPEGLPQWDSLSLEAKKLFIRQADVYAAYLAYADNEIGRVIQAVEDIGELDNTLIIYIGGDNGASAEGMLNGTPNEFTTFNGVDVPVKDQFLWYPFWGSERTFPHFAAGWAWAMGTPFKWVKQVPSHFGGTAQGMVMSWPGHINDAGGVRAQFHHFIDIVPTILEATGIPQPETINGIKQEPIEGVSMAYTWDKANAAAPTEHKTQYFEMLGNRAIYHDGWVAATTPATLPWELSTKTPPDVITGYNWELYNVDEDPTQFTDLAAKMPDKLKELQDLFYAEAKKYNVLPLDNSTLARWNAPRPNLTAGRTEFTYRGELSGVPASAAPSTLNKSYTITADVEIPDDGAQGMIVTEGGRFGGYGLFLSQGDFGVGSGKVVFLYNLLDLKRTLWEGPELEPGKHRIVFDFKSDGKGLGAGGTGVLSVDGKEVARNSIDHGIPVTFPEDETFDVGLDTRTGVALLEHRYDTPFRFTGKIDKLTFELKPNATP
;
A
#
# COMPACT_ATOMS: atom_id res chain seq x y z
N MET A 1 -2.64 14.77 -81.69
CA MET A 1 -3.96 15.24 -81.26
C MET A 1 -4.40 14.40 -80.07
N THR A 2 -4.36 15.03 -78.91
CA THR A 2 -5.29 15.00 -77.77
C THR A 2 -6.45 13.98 -77.70
N ILE A 3 -6.63 13.47 -76.46
CA ILE A 3 -7.84 12.96 -75.77
C ILE A 3 -8.29 11.54 -76.20
N GLY A 4 -8.56 10.55 -75.36
CA GLY A 4 -8.68 10.41 -73.90
C GLY A 4 -9.71 9.31 -73.62
N GLN A 5 -9.50 8.44 -72.61
CA GLN A 5 -10.53 7.92 -71.69
C GLN A 5 -9.98 6.81 -70.78
N SER A 6 -10.35 6.96 -69.52
CA SER A 6 -10.03 6.17 -68.35
C SER A 6 -10.87 4.90 -68.23
N MET A 7 -10.35 3.87 -67.57
CA MET A 7 -11.14 3.05 -66.63
C MET A 7 -10.25 2.59 -65.47
N LEU A 8 -10.67 2.97 -64.27
CA LEU A 8 -10.11 2.56 -62.98
C LEU A 8 -10.42 1.09 -62.70
N ALA A 9 -9.44 0.37 -62.17
CA ALA A 9 -9.66 -0.78 -61.31
C ALA A 9 -8.88 -0.54 -60.01
N GLY A 10 -9.62 -0.45 -58.90
CA GLY A 10 -9.06 -0.21 -57.57
C GLY A 10 -8.37 -1.45 -57.02
N ALA A 11 -7.19 -1.25 -56.43
CA ALA A 11 -6.55 -2.21 -55.56
C ALA A 11 -6.53 -1.60 -54.14
N ALA A 12 -7.29 -2.21 -53.23
CA ALA A 12 -7.26 -1.90 -51.82
C ALA A 12 -5.91 -2.34 -51.23
N PHE A 13 -5.13 -1.39 -50.73
CA PHE A 13 -3.95 -1.68 -49.91
C PHE A 13 -4.41 -1.92 -48.47
N PHE A 14 -4.40 -3.20 -48.06
CA PHE A 14 -4.34 -3.55 -46.64
C PHE A 14 -2.93 -3.19 -46.14
N ALA A 15 -2.83 -2.12 -45.37
CA ALA A 15 -1.63 -1.82 -44.57
C ALA A 15 -1.64 -2.73 -43.33
N LEU A 16 -1.02 -3.89 -43.44
CA LEU A 16 -0.60 -4.67 -42.27
C LEU A 16 0.60 -3.96 -41.65
N GLY A 17 0.41 -3.40 -40.46
CA GLY A 17 1.49 -2.90 -39.62
C GLY A 17 2.38 -4.07 -39.21
N PHE A 18 3.51 -4.23 -39.88
CA PHE A 18 4.58 -5.10 -39.42
C PHE A 18 5.32 -4.38 -38.29
N THR A 19 5.22 -4.92 -37.08
CA THR A 19 6.15 -4.61 -36.00
C THR A 19 7.55 -4.96 -36.49
N SER A 20 8.41 -3.96 -36.62
CA SER A 20 9.82 -4.17 -36.94
C SER A 20 10.44 -4.96 -35.79
N ALA A 21 10.78 -6.22 -36.03
CA ALA A 21 11.62 -6.98 -35.11
C ALA A 21 12.96 -6.24 -34.98
N TRP A 22 13.23 -5.67 -33.81
CA TRP A 22 14.52 -5.06 -33.52
C TRP A 22 15.59 -6.14 -33.63
N ALA A 23 16.51 -5.99 -34.59
CA ALA A 23 17.63 -6.90 -34.73
C ALA A 23 18.47 -6.85 -33.44
N GLN A 24 18.92 -8.03 -32.98
CA GLN A 24 19.78 -8.14 -31.79
C GLN A 24 21.02 -7.25 -31.95
N GLN A 25 21.23 -6.35 -31.00
CA GLN A 25 22.33 -5.39 -31.02
C GLN A 25 23.45 -5.93 -30.16
N VAL A 26 24.64 -6.11 -30.74
CA VAL A 26 25.85 -6.51 -30.02
C VAL A 26 26.80 -5.33 -29.97
N SER A 27 27.38 -5.06 -28.81
CA SER A 27 28.46 -4.09 -28.64
C SER A 27 29.74 -4.78 -28.14
N GLY A 28 30.90 -4.32 -28.63
CA GLY A 28 32.20 -4.96 -28.37
C GLY A 28 32.47 -6.20 -29.23
N THR A 29 33.56 -6.90 -28.94
CA THR A 29 33.96 -8.12 -29.66
C THR A 29 33.34 -9.35 -28.99
N LEU A 30 32.50 -10.11 -29.70
CA LEU A 30 31.90 -11.34 -29.18
C LEU A 30 32.97 -12.28 -28.59
N GLY A 31 32.72 -12.78 -27.38
CA GLY A 31 33.67 -13.61 -26.64
C GLY A 31 34.61 -12.86 -25.70
N ALA A 32 34.71 -11.54 -25.84
CA ALA A 32 35.46 -10.71 -24.92
C ALA A 32 34.66 -10.42 -23.62
N PRO A 33 35.32 -10.26 -22.46
CA PRO A 33 34.65 -9.94 -21.19
C PRO A 33 33.78 -8.68 -21.22
N GLY A 34 34.08 -7.73 -22.12
CA GLY A 34 33.35 -6.46 -22.25
C GLY A 34 32.21 -6.47 -23.26
N ALA A 35 31.93 -7.60 -23.92
CA ALA A 35 30.87 -7.66 -24.92
C ALA A 35 29.49 -7.56 -24.26
N THR A 36 28.56 -6.84 -24.89
CA THR A 36 27.15 -6.79 -24.48
C THR A 36 26.21 -7.13 -25.62
N THR A 37 25.00 -7.55 -25.28
CA THR A 37 23.96 -7.85 -26.26
C THR A 37 22.59 -7.43 -25.75
N THR A 38 21.71 -6.98 -26.65
CA THR A 38 20.27 -6.99 -26.38
C THR A 38 19.72 -8.41 -26.56
N ILE A 39 18.50 -8.67 -26.07
CA ILE A 39 17.78 -9.93 -26.26
C ILE A 39 16.43 -9.65 -26.91
N THR A 40 15.77 -10.70 -27.42
CA THR A 40 14.44 -10.57 -28.04
C THR A 40 13.32 -10.33 -27.03
N GLY A 41 13.57 -10.59 -25.74
CA GLY A 41 12.57 -10.46 -24.66
C GLY A 41 11.47 -11.54 -24.65
N LYS A 42 11.39 -12.42 -25.67
CA LYS A 42 10.29 -13.41 -25.79
C LYS A 42 10.29 -14.47 -24.68
N GLN A 43 11.47 -14.91 -24.25
CA GLN A 43 11.65 -15.86 -23.16
C GLN A 43 12.61 -15.24 -22.16
N LEU A 44 12.16 -15.16 -20.90
CA LEU A 44 12.96 -14.66 -19.78
C LEU A 44 13.11 -15.78 -18.72
N PRO A 45 14.32 -16.03 -18.18
CA PRO A 45 15.60 -15.53 -18.68
C PRO A 45 15.86 -16.03 -20.12
N SER A 46 16.66 -15.27 -20.88
CA SER A 46 17.07 -15.69 -22.22
C SER A 46 17.90 -16.99 -22.14
N PRO A 47 17.73 -17.96 -23.06
CA PRO A 47 18.57 -19.14 -23.11
C PRO A 47 20.06 -18.79 -23.18
N SER A 48 20.90 -19.56 -22.50
CA SER A 48 22.35 -19.36 -22.57
C SER A 48 22.83 -19.45 -24.02
N PRO A 49 23.64 -18.49 -24.50
CA PRO A 49 24.19 -18.57 -25.84
C PRO A 49 25.14 -19.77 -25.96
N ALA A 50 25.23 -20.35 -27.15
CA ALA A 50 26.21 -21.40 -27.41
C ALA A 50 27.65 -20.86 -27.18
N PHE A 51 28.53 -21.70 -26.63
CA PHE A 51 29.93 -21.35 -26.43
C PHE A 51 30.59 -21.02 -27.78
N GLY A 52 31.03 -19.78 -27.95
CA GLY A 52 31.68 -19.31 -29.19
C GLY A 52 33.18 -19.56 -29.27
N GLY A 53 33.79 -20.19 -28.25
CA GLY A 53 35.20 -20.55 -28.23
C GLY A 53 35.49 -21.94 -28.81
N VAL A 54 36.69 -22.46 -28.54
CA VAL A 54 37.12 -23.79 -28.99
C VAL A 54 37.56 -24.61 -27.79
N ILE A 55 37.06 -25.83 -27.67
CA ILE A 55 37.45 -26.79 -26.62
C ILE A 55 38.32 -27.88 -27.26
N LYS A 56 39.56 -28.03 -26.77
CA LYS A 56 40.53 -29.09 -27.10
C LYS A 56 40.92 -29.84 -25.82
N GLU A 57 41.71 -30.91 -25.95
CA GLU A 57 42.21 -31.68 -24.79
C GLU A 57 43.05 -30.83 -23.82
N LYS A 58 43.78 -29.83 -24.34
CA LYS A 58 44.58 -28.90 -23.54
C LYS A 58 44.01 -27.48 -23.58
N ALA A 59 44.03 -26.78 -22.45
CA ALA A 59 43.65 -25.38 -22.37
C ALA A 59 44.52 -24.47 -23.28
N SER A 60 45.81 -24.80 -23.43
CA SER A 60 46.74 -24.09 -24.32
C SER A 60 46.39 -24.21 -25.82
N GLU A 61 45.58 -25.20 -26.18
CA GLU A 61 45.07 -25.43 -27.55
C GLU A 61 43.61 -24.99 -27.70
N SER A 62 42.97 -24.62 -26.58
CA SER A 62 41.59 -24.15 -26.51
C SER A 62 41.52 -22.62 -26.61
N THR A 63 40.35 -22.09 -26.95
CA THR A 63 40.09 -20.64 -26.94
C THR A 63 38.95 -20.36 -25.96
N PRO A 64 39.20 -19.61 -24.88
CA PRO A 64 38.15 -19.22 -23.95
C PRO A 64 37.20 -18.22 -24.61
N TRP A 65 35.97 -18.15 -24.12
CA TRP A 65 34.96 -17.25 -24.65
C TRP A 65 33.98 -16.89 -23.53
N TRP A 66 33.72 -15.59 -23.37
CA TRP A 66 32.69 -15.08 -22.47
C TRP A 66 31.40 -14.78 -23.23
N ALA A 67 30.28 -15.23 -22.69
CA ALA A 67 28.98 -14.81 -23.18
C ALA A 67 28.81 -13.28 -23.02
N PRO A 68 28.26 -12.58 -24.03
CA PRO A 68 28.01 -11.15 -23.90
C PRO A 68 26.98 -10.90 -22.79
N ARG A 69 27.19 -9.84 -22.00
CA ARG A 69 26.26 -9.45 -20.94
C ARG A 69 24.99 -8.85 -21.55
N VAL A 70 23.83 -9.24 -21.02
CA VAL A 70 22.54 -8.67 -21.45
C VAL A 70 22.46 -7.21 -21.01
N VAL A 71 22.04 -6.34 -21.93
CA VAL A 71 21.74 -4.92 -21.72
C VAL A 71 20.44 -4.57 -22.44
N PRO A 72 19.71 -3.53 -21.99
CA PRO A 72 18.49 -3.12 -22.66
C PRO A 72 18.79 -2.45 -24.01
N PRO A 73 17.74 -2.22 -24.84
CA PRO A 73 17.89 -1.49 -26.09
C PRO A 73 18.59 -0.14 -25.92
N LYS A 74 19.36 0.26 -26.91
CA LYS A 74 20.04 1.57 -26.88
C LYS A 74 18.99 2.70 -26.76
N GLY A 75 19.19 3.59 -25.80
CA GLY A 75 18.27 4.72 -25.54
C GLY A 75 17.14 4.40 -24.56
N ALA A 76 17.10 3.17 -24.00
CA ALA A 76 16.16 2.85 -22.94
C ALA A 76 16.45 3.73 -21.69
N PRO A 77 15.45 4.44 -21.15
CA PRO A 77 15.68 5.40 -20.06
C PRO A 77 15.78 4.70 -18.70
N ASN A 78 16.26 5.42 -17.70
CA ASN A 78 15.92 5.12 -16.31
C ASN A 78 14.42 5.34 -16.09
N VAL A 79 13.84 4.67 -15.11
CA VAL A 79 12.44 4.84 -14.74
C VAL A 79 12.34 5.12 -13.25
N LEU A 80 11.83 6.30 -12.90
CA LEU A 80 11.45 6.66 -11.55
C LEU A 80 9.92 6.67 -11.46
N LEU A 81 9.36 5.59 -10.90
CA LEU A 81 7.92 5.42 -10.72
C LEU A 81 7.57 5.75 -9.27
N ILE A 82 6.86 6.85 -9.06
CA ILE A 82 6.50 7.39 -7.75
C ILE A 82 4.99 7.27 -7.56
N MET A 83 4.56 6.84 -6.37
CA MET A 83 3.16 6.85 -5.99
C MET A 83 2.99 7.11 -4.49
N THR A 84 2.12 8.05 -4.12
CA THR A 84 1.66 8.26 -2.73
C THR A 84 0.46 7.37 -2.40
N ASP A 85 0.11 7.28 -1.12
CA ASP A 85 -0.90 6.38 -0.56
C ASP A 85 -2.11 7.15 -0.01
N ASP A 86 -3.35 6.75 -0.31
CA ASP A 86 -4.57 7.42 0.18
C ASP A 86 -4.65 8.95 -0.09
N GLN A 87 -3.92 9.46 -1.08
CA GLN A 87 -3.97 10.88 -1.43
C GLN A 87 -5.24 11.17 -2.25
N GLY A 88 -6.06 12.12 -1.80
CA GLY A 88 -7.21 12.57 -2.58
C GLY A 88 -6.81 13.38 -3.80
N PHE A 89 -7.55 13.24 -4.92
CA PHE A 89 -7.32 13.99 -6.16
C PHE A 89 -7.20 15.51 -5.96
N GLY A 90 -8.02 16.07 -5.07
CA GLY A 90 -8.06 17.49 -4.74
C GLY A 90 -7.18 17.88 -3.55
N ALA A 91 -6.37 16.99 -2.98
CA ALA A 91 -5.44 17.31 -1.91
C ALA A 91 -4.23 18.17 -2.38
N PRO A 92 -3.49 17.78 -3.44
CA PRO A 92 -2.27 18.48 -3.85
C PRO A 92 -2.58 19.76 -4.64
N SER A 93 -1.80 20.81 -4.40
CA SER A 93 -1.88 22.08 -5.14
C SER A 93 -1.75 21.93 -6.65
N THR A 94 -0.99 20.93 -7.11
CA THR A 94 -0.80 20.57 -8.51
C THR A 94 -2.10 20.23 -9.23
N PHE A 95 -3.10 19.72 -8.49
CA PHE A 95 -4.43 19.37 -8.99
C PHE A 95 -5.54 20.28 -8.40
N GLY A 96 -5.17 21.49 -7.99
CA GLY A 96 -6.07 22.53 -7.48
C GLY A 96 -6.28 22.50 -5.96
N GLY A 97 -5.66 21.57 -5.26
CA GLY A 97 -5.66 21.47 -3.81
C GLY A 97 -5.07 22.68 -3.09
N VAL A 98 -5.26 22.71 -1.77
CA VAL A 98 -4.69 23.78 -0.90
C VAL A 98 -3.34 23.40 -0.30
N ILE A 99 -2.95 22.13 -0.38
CA ILE A 99 -1.72 21.61 0.24
C ILE A 99 -0.56 21.78 -0.76
N PRO A 100 0.54 22.45 -0.38
CA PRO A 100 1.65 22.70 -1.30
C PRO A 100 2.38 21.41 -1.67
N THR A 101 2.60 21.19 -2.97
CA THR A 101 3.29 20.02 -3.55
C THR A 101 4.29 20.46 -4.64
N PRO A 102 5.33 21.24 -4.27
CA PRO A 102 6.27 21.83 -5.23
C PRO A 102 7.04 20.80 -6.08
N ALA A 103 7.32 19.59 -5.58
CA ALA A 103 8.00 18.57 -6.38
C ALA A 103 7.07 18.05 -7.49
N MET A 104 5.81 17.76 -7.16
CA MET A 104 4.80 17.40 -8.16
C MET A 104 4.55 18.55 -9.16
N ASP A 105 4.51 19.80 -8.69
CA ASP A 105 4.36 20.99 -9.54
C ASP A 105 5.52 21.14 -10.54
N ARG A 106 6.75 20.84 -10.10
CA ARG A 106 7.95 20.85 -10.96
C ARG A 106 7.78 19.86 -12.11
N ILE A 107 7.45 18.60 -11.82
CA ILE A 107 7.24 17.57 -12.84
C ILE A 107 6.08 17.94 -13.77
N ALA A 108 5.00 18.49 -13.21
CA ALA A 108 3.86 18.96 -14.00
C ALA A 108 4.19 20.10 -14.97
N LYS A 109 5.14 20.97 -14.60
CA LYS A 109 5.60 22.09 -15.43
C LYS A 109 6.57 21.64 -16.52
N GLU A 110 7.41 20.65 -16.20
CA GLU A 110 8.41 20.09 -17.13
C GLU A 110 7.81 19.04 -18.08
N GLY A 111 6.69 18.43 -17.71
CA GLY A 111 6.01 17.37 -18.45
C GLY A 111 4.51 17.60 -18.61
N LEU A 112 3.69 16.57 -18.35
CA LEU A 112 2.24 16.57 -18.53
C LEU A 112 1.49 16.34 -17.22
N ARG A 113 0.29 16.93 -17.09
CA ARG A 113 -0.73 16.58 -16.09
C ARG A 113 -1.79 15.69 -16.71
N PHE A 114 -2.07 14.54 -16.10
CA PHE A 114 -3.19 13.67 -16.43
C PHE A 114 -4.29 13.86 -15.40
N THR A 115 -5.48 14.26 -15.84
CA THR A 115 -6.60 14.64 -14.98
C THR A 115 -7.74 13.64 -14.97
N ASN A 116 -7.62 12.57 -15.76
CA ASN A 116 -8.59 11.48 -15.91
C ASN A 116 -7.86 10.12 -15.83
N PHE A 117 -6.94 10.01 -14.87
CA PHE A 117 -6.18 8.81 -14.59
C PHE A 117 -6.77 8.10 -13.38
N HIS A 118 -6.99 6.80 -13.47
CA HIS A 118 -7.72 6.04 -12.46
C HIS A 118 -6.90 4.90 -11.87
N SER A 119 -6.99 4.76 -10.56
CA SER A 119 -6.61 3.58 -9.80
C SER A 119 -7.80 2.62 -9.67
N THR A 120 -7.63 1.57 -8.87
CA THR A 120 -8.76 0.89 -8.24
C THR A 120 -9.32 1.76 -7.09
N SER A 121 -9.99 1.18 -6.08
CA SER A 121 -10.39 1.91 -4.87
C SER A 121 -9.68 1.46 -3.59
N LEU A 122 -8.70 0.56 -3.68
CA LEU A 122 -7.87 0.12 -2.55
C LEU A 122 -6.41 -0.11 -2.95
N CYS A 123 -5.53 -0.01 -1.95
CA CYS A 123 -4.10 0.05 -2.07
C CYS A 123 -3.46 -1.19 -2.72
N SER A 124 -3.57 -2.37 -2.12
CA SER A 124 -2.97 -3.59 -2.69
C SER A 124 -3.52 -4.01 -4.06
N PRO A 125 -4.84 -3.92 -4.34
CA PRO A 125 -5.38 -4.05 -5.69
C PRO A 125 -4.75 -3.11 -6.71
N SER A 126 -4.63 -1.82 -6.39
CA SER A 126 -3.98 -0.83 -7.24
C SER A 126 -2.51 -1.14 -7.49
N ARG A 127 -1.74 -1.48 -6.45
CA ARG A 127 -0.31 -1.82 -6.57
C ARG A 127 -0.09 -3.06 -7.44
N ALA A 128 -0.92 -4.09 -7.27
CA ALA A 128 -0.86 -5.30 -8.09
C ALA A 128 -1.18 -5.00 -9.56
N ALA A 129 -2.19 -4.16 -9.82
CA ALA A 129 -2.54 -3.73 -11.16
C ALA A 129 -1.41 -2.92 -11.82
N LEU A 130 -0.81 -1.99 -11.07
CA LEU A 130 0.26 -1.10 -11.53
C LEU A 130 1.51 -1.87 -11.93
N ILE A 131 1.97 -2.84 -11.14
CA ILE A 131 3.24 -3.55 -11.42
C ILE A 131 3.09 -4.67 -12.45
N THR A 132 1.86 -5.04 -12.82
CA THR A 132 1.59 -6.13 -13.78
C THR A 132 1.00 -5.64 -15.10
N GLY A 133 0.41 -4.44 -15.15
CA GLY A 133 -0.32 -3.96 -16.33
C GLY A 133 -1.62 -4.72 -16.59
N ARG A 134 -2.20 -5.33 -15.55
CA ARG A 134 -3.39 -6.18 -15.63
C ARG A 134 -4.38 -5.84 -14.54
N ASN A 135 -5.65 -6.11 -14.77
CA ASN A 135 -6.71 -5.82 -13.81
C ASN A 135 -6.48 -6.56 -12.49
N HIS A 136 -6.88 -5.94 -11.40
CA HIS A 136 -6.55 -6.42 -10.06
C HIS A 136 -7.15 -7.80 -9.74
N HIS A 137 -8.34 -8.12 -10.25
CA HIS A 137 -8.90 -9.49 -10.17
C HIS A 137 -8.19 -10.49 -11.09
N SER A 138 -7.67 -10.06 -12.25
CA SER A 138 -6.86 -10.94 -13.10
C SER A 138 -5.62 -11.44 -12.34
N VAL A 139 -5.07 -10.65 -11.41
CA VAL A 139 -3.88 -10.94 -10.61
C VAL A 139 -4.15 -11.34 -9.15
N GLY A 140 -5.38 -11.76 -8.81
CA GLY A 140 -5.68 -12.29 -7.47
C GLY A 140 -6.00 -11.25 -6.39
N TYR A 141 -5.91 -9.96 -6.71
CA TYR A 141 -6.13 -8.84 -5.77
C TYR A 141 -7.47 -8.15 -6.00
N GLY A 142 -8.57 -8.89 -5.96
CA GLY A 142 -9.93 -8.34 -6.00
C GLY A 142 -10.30 -7.51 -4.77
N VAL A 143 -9.51 -7.63 -3.70
CA VAL A 143 -9.56 -6.82 -2.48
C VAL A 143 -8.18 -6.86 -1.79
N VAL A 144 -8.02 -6.18 -0.65
CA VAL A 144 -6.80 -6.24 0.14
C VAL A 144 -6.51 -7.62 0.74
N GLY A 145 -5.21 -7.96 0.88
CA GLY A 145 -4.78 -9.29 1.32
C GLY A 145 -5.31 -9.71 2.69
N GLU A 146 -5.58 -8.75 3.56
CA GLU A 146 -6.12 -8.90 4.91
C GLU A 146 -7.56 -9.44 4.91
N ILE A 147 -8.28 -9.34 3.79
CA ILE A 147 -9.62 -9.91 3.58
C ILE A 147 -9.71 -10.79 2.32
N ALA A 148 -8.58 -11.36 1.89
CA ALA A 148 -8.54 -12.35 0.82
C ALA A 148 -9.45 -13.56 1.08
N THR A 149 -9.94 -14.19 0.01
CA THR A 149 -10.80 -15.38 0.03
C THR A 149 -10.27 -16.45 -0.93
N GLY A 150 -10.83 -17.66 -0.88
CA GLY A 150 -10.38 -18.77 -1.74
C GLY A 150 -10.89 -18.74 -3.18
N TYR A 151 -11.53 -17.66 -3.63
CA TYR A 151 -12.01 -17.55 -5.01
C TYR A 151 -10.90 -17.06 -5.95
N PRO A 152 -10.85 -17.55 -7.21
CA PRO A 152 -9.99 -16.97 -8.23
C PRO A 152 -10.21 -15.45 -8.32
N GLY A 153 -9.11 -14.70 -8.34
CA GLY A 153 -9.16 -13.25 -8.36
C GLY A 153 -9.26 -12.56 -7.00
N TYR A 154 -9.40 -13.30 -5.90
CA TYR A 154 -9.51 -12.74 -4.53
C TYR A 154 -8.56 -13.39 -3.50
N ASP A 155 -7.65 -14.26 -3.93
CA ASP A 155 -6.76 -15.03 -3.05
C ASP A 155 -5.50 -14.29 -2.62
N SER A 156 -5.30 -13.07 -3.12
CA SER A 156 -4.13 -12.20 -2.91
C SER A 156 -2.81 -12.82 -3.36
N ILE A 157 -2.83 -13.65 -4.41
CA ILE A 157 -1.62 -14.24 -4.98
C ILE A 157 -1.49 -13.79 -6.44
N ILE A 158 -0.39 -13.13 -6.78
CA ILE A 158 -0.10 -12.82 -8.20
C ILE A 158 0.28 -14.14 -8.90
N PRO A 159 -0.48 -14.58 -9.92
CA PRO A 159 -0.20 -15.81 -10.64
C PRO A 159 1.14 -15.75 -11.39
N ILE A 160 1.82 -16.88 -11.51
CA ILE A 160 3.13 -16.98 -12.19
C ILE A 160 3.03 -16.74 -13.71
N GLU A 161 1.82 -16.85 -14.27
CA GLU A 161 1.47 -16.50 -15.65
C GLU A 161 1.35 -14.98 -15.86
N LYS A 162 1.45 -14.18 -14.79
CA LYS A 162 1.29 -12.72 -14.79
C LYS A 162 2.50 -12.01 -14.20
N GLY A 163 3.64 -12.20 -14.84
CA GLY A 163 4.90 -11.58 -14.44
C GLY A 163 4.82 -10.05 -14.34
N THR A 164 5.61 -9.53 -13.41
CA THR A 164 5.69 -8.10 -13.06
C THR A 164 6.70 -7.35 -13.92
N ILE A 165 6.56 -6.02 -13.99
CA ILE A 165 7.53 -5.13 -14.65
C ILE A 165 8.94 -5.27 -14.06
N GLY A 166 9.06 -5.53 -12.74
CA GLY A 166 10.33 -5.79 -12.09
C GLY A 166 11.07 -6.96 -12.74
N THR A 167 10.38 -8.10 -12.91
CA THR A 167 10.96 -9.28 -13.56
C THR A 167 11.31 -9.01 -15.03
N ILE A 168 10.41 -8.34 -15.76
CA ILE A 168 10.60 -8.06 -17.18
C ILE A 168 11.84 -7.17 -17.40
N LEU A 169 11.98 -6.08 -16.65
CA LEU A 169 13.12 -5.16 -16.82
C LEU A 169 14.43 -5.76 -16.31
N LYS A 170 14.42 -6.45 -15.16
CA LYS A 170 15.60 -7.12 -14.60
C LYS A 170 16.24 -8.07 -15.61
N GLU A 171 15.43 -8.94 -16.21
CA GLU A 171 15.92 -9.93 -17.17
C GLU A 171 16.36 -9.30 -18.52
N ASN A 172 15.98 -8.03 -18.77
CA ASN A 172 16.47 -7.22 -19.88
C ASN A 172 17.64 -6.30 -19.49
N GLY A 173 18.27 -6.51 -18.33
CA GLY A 173 19.52 -5.87 -17.94
C GLY A 173 19.39 -4.60 -17.10
N TYR A 174 18.19 -4.27 -16.61
CA TYR A 174 17.99 -3.19 -15.64
C TYR A 174 18.51 -3.57 -14.25
N ALA A 175 18.81 -2.56 -13.42
CA ALA A 175 18.75 -2.71 -11.97
C ALA A 175 17.33 -2.36 -11.51
N THR A 176 16.75 -3.10 -10.56
CA THR A 176 15.37 -2.89 -10.12
C THR A 176 15.32 -2.76 -8.60
N ALA A 177 14.69 -1.69 -8.10
CA ALA A 177 14.58 -1.43 -6.68
C ALA A 177 13.19 -0.93 -6.30
N TRP A 178 12.72 -1.33 -5.11
CA TRP A 178 11.45 -0.91 -4.52
C TRP A 178 11.70 -0.28 -3.15
N PHE A 179 11.28 0.98 -2.97
CA PHE A 179 11.32 1.69 -1.70
C PHE A 179 9.90 1.96 -1.19
N GLY A 180 9.63 1.65 0.07
CA GLY A 180 8.36 1.94 0.74
C GLY A 180 7.36 0.79 0.77
N LYS A 181 6.06 1.09 0.66
CA LYS A 181 4.98 0.13 0.88
C LYS A 181 4.87 -0.89 -0.25
N ASN A 182 4.89 -2.18 0.10
CA ASN A 182 4.62 -3.26 -0.84
C ASN A 182 3.13 -3.62 -0.93
N HIS A 183 2.56 -4.13 0.16
CA HIS A 183 1.17 -4.59 0.27
C HIS A 183 0.73 -5.70 -0.72
N ASN A 184 1.65 -6.26 -1.51
CA ASN A 184 1.39 -7.38 -2.41
C ASN A 184 2.07 -8.69 -1.97
N THR A 185 2.63 -8.71 -0.75
CA THR A 185 3.00 -9.96 -0.08
C THR A 185 1.75 -10.46 0.64
N PRO A 186 1.23 -11.66 0.34
CA PRO A 186 0.11 -12.21 1.10
C PRO A 186 0.45 -12.20 2.59
N SER A 187 -0.46 -11.71 3.43
CA SER A 187 -0.23 -11.56 4.89
C SER A 187 0.14 -12.87 5.58
N TYR A 188 -0.25 -14.00 5.00
CA TYR A 188 0.07 -15.35 5.47
C TYR A 188 1.39 -15.93 4.90
N GLN A 189 2.14 -15.17 4.10
CA GLN A 189 3.47 -15.51 3.57
C GLN A 189 4.55 -14.49 3.99
N SER A 190 4.22 -13.55 4.88
CA SER A 190 5.11 -12.47 5.31
C SER A 190 6.07 -12.83 6.46
N SER A 191 6.11 -14.10 6.87
CA SER A 191 7.01 -14.56 7.95
C SER A 191 8.42 -14.87 7.45
N GLN A 192 9.36 -14.99 8.38
CA GLN A 192 10.75 -15.39 8.13
C GLN A 192 10.87 -16.82 7.56
N ALA A 193 9.80 -17.62 7.63
CA ALA A 193 9.76 -18.95 7.03
C ALA A 193 9.54 -18.93 5.50
N GLY A 194 9.17 -17.77 4.94
CA GLY A 194 8.77 -17.65 3.54
C GLY A 194 7.42 -18.31 3.24
N PRO A 195 7.11 -18.59 1.97
CA PRO A 195 7.98 -18.43 0.80
C PRO A 195 8.21 -16.96 0.41
N PHE A 196 9.31 -16.68 -0.30
CA PHE A 196 9.72 -15.31 -0.68
C PHE A 196 9.38 -14.92 -2.13
N ASN A 197 8.65 -15.78 -2.86
CA ASN A 197 8.31 -15.54 -4.26
C ASN A 197 7.28 -14.41 -4.46
N GLN A 198 6.44 -14.13 -3.46
CA GLN A 198 5.48 -13.02 -3.48
C GLN A 198 6.01 -11.77 -2.73
N TRP A 199 7.29 -11.75 -2.35
CA TRP A 199 7.94 -10.55 -1.84
C TRP A 199 8.45 -9.69 -3.00
N PRO A 200 8.75 -8.39 -2.80
CA PRO A 200 9.38 -7.56 -3.83
C PRO A 200 10.58 -8.23 -4.53
N THR A 201 11.44 -8.90 -3.75
CA THR A 201 12.61 -9.63 -4.28
C THR A 201 12.26 -10.87 -5.11
N GLY A 202 11.14 -11.52 -4.80
CA GLY A 202 10.55 -12.59 -5.63
C GLY A 202 9.81 -12.06 -6.86
N MET A 203 9.36 -10.81 -6.83
CA MET A 203 8.67 -10.10 -7.91
C MET A 203 9.64 -9.36 -8.85
N GLY A 204 10.93 -9.71 -8.84
CA GLY A 204 11.92 -9.19 -9.78
C GLY A 204 12.53 -7.83 -9.41
N PHE A 205 12.37 -7.35 -8.17
CA PHE A 205 13.10 -6.20 -7.64
C PHE A 205 14.38 -6.67 -6.94
N ASP A 206 15.57 -6.37 -7.47
CA ASP A 206 16.85 -6.79 -6.89
C ASP A 206 17.11 -6.21 -5.49
N TYR A 207 16.53 -5.05 -5.16
CA TYR A 207 16.62 -4.42 -3.86
C TYR A 207 15.24 -3.99 -3.33
N PHE A 208 15.00 -4.22 -2.04
CA PHE A 208 13.82 -3.71 -1.35
C PHE A 208 14.21 -3.06 -0.01
N TYR A 209 13.62 -1.89 0.26
CA TYR A 209 13.68 -1.23 1.56
C TYR A 209 12.30 -0.67 1.88
N GLY A 210 11.59 -1.25 2.85
CA GLY A 210 10.21 -0.87 3.10
C GLY A 210 9.46 -1.87 3.97
N PHE A 211 8.14 -1.79 3.95
CA PHE A 211 7.25 -2.64 4.73
C PHE A 211 6.26 -3.38 3.82
N VAL A 212 5.84 -4.57 4.25
CA VAL A 212 4.98 -5.46 3.44
C VAL A 212 3.49 -5.41 3.82
N GLY A 213 3.16 -4.87 4.99
CA GLY A 213 1.78 -4.68 5.46
C GLY A 213 1.02 -3.55 4.77
N GLY A 214 -0.25 -3.40 5.15
CA GLY A 214 -1.15 -2.36 4.64
C GLY A 214 -0.89 -0.97 5.22
N ASP A 215 -0.40 -0.88 6.45
CA ASP A 215 0.04 0.35 7.10
C ASP A 215 1.35 0.12 7.86
N ALA A 216 1.96 1.20 8.31
CA ALA A 216 3.12 1.15 9.21
C ALA A 216 3.29 2.48 9.95
N SER A 217 3.78 2.40 11.19
CA SER A 217 4.26 3.57 11.93
C SER A 217 5.46 4.19 11.24
N GLN A 218 5.41 5.49 10.95
CA GLN A 218 6.58 6.18 10.37
C GLN A 218 7.71 6.43 11.37
N TRP A 219 7.53 6.07 12.64
CA TRP A 219 8.53 6.23 13.71
C TRP A 219 9.16 4.89 14.13
N GLN A 220 8.35 3.83 14.19
CA GLN A 220 8.77 2.50 14.70
C GLN A 220 8.16 1.35 13.85
N PRO A 221 8.36 1.34 12.51
CA PRO A 221 7.68 0.41 11.60
C PRO A 221 8.14 -1.05 11.71
N ASN A 222 7.30 -1.97 11.26
CA ASN A 222 7.70 -3.29 10.79
C ASN A 222 8.44 -3.23 9.43
N LEU A 223 9.74 -2.91 9.49
CA LEU A 223 10.56 -2.59 8.33
C LEU A 223 11.49 -3.74 7.91
N PHE A 224 11.70 -3.85 6.59
CA PHE A 224 12.55 -4.86 5.98
C PHE A 224 13.56 -4.23 5.02
N ARG A 225 14.77 -4.80 5.01
CA ARG A 225 15.69 -4.72 3.88
C ARG A 225 15.71 -6.09 3.20
N ASN A 226 15.25 -6.14 1.96
CA ASN A 226 14.96 -7.37 1.24
C ASN A 226 13.96 -8.25 2.02
N THR A 227 14.39 -9.38 2.57
CA THR A 227 13.55 -10.28 3.38
C THR A 227 13.98 -10.28 4.85
N THR A 228 14.86 -9.36 5.25
CA THR A 228 15.42 -9.27 6.60
C THR A 228 14.77 -8.10 7.33
N ALA A 229 14.13 -8.38 8.47
CA ALA A 229 13.62 -7.34 9.35
C ALA A 229 14.76 -6.47 9.90
N ILE A 230 14.55 -5.16 9.97
CA ILE A 230 15.55 -4.18 10.44
C ILE A 230 14.89 -3.15 11.38
N TYR A 231 15.68 -2.60 12.30
CA TYR A 231 15.20 -1.67 13.33
C TYR A 231 16.06 -0.39 13.38
N PRO A 232 16.12 0.40 12.27
CA PRO A 232 17.02 1.54 12.16
C PRO A 232 16.69 2.72 13.09
N PHE A 233 15.51 2.70 13.73
CA PHE A 233 15.05 3.69 14.68
C PHE A 233 15.58 3.47 16.11
N GLU A 234 16.15 2.30 16.43
CA GLU A 234 16.67 2.01 17.76
C GLU A 234 17.77 3.02 18.14
N GLY A 235 17.62 3.62 19.33
CA GLY A 235 18.55 4.66 19.81
C GLY A 235 18.47 6.00 19.06
N ASN A 236 17.53 6.17 18.12
CA ASN A 236 17.37 7.39 17.33
C ASN A 236 15.93 7.92 17.39
N PRO A 237 15.57 8.72 18.42
CA PRO A 237 14.21 9.23 18.61
C PRO A 237 13.79 10.28 17.56
N LYS A 238 14.68 10.70 16.66
CA LYS A 238 14.38 11.62 15.55
C LYS A 238 14.24 10.90 14.21
N TRP A 239 14.43 9.58 14.18
CA TRP A 239 14.31 8.79 12.97
C TRP A 239 12.87 8.84 12.45
N ASN A 240 12.68 9.02 11.15
CA ASN A 240 11.38 8.97 10.50
C ASN A 240 11.51 8.27 9.15
N LEU A 241 10.57 7.38 8.83
CA LEU A 241 10.64 6.51 7.66
C LEU A 241 10.69 7.29 6.34
N GLU A 242 9.93 8.39 6.19
CA GLU A 242 9.90 9.17 4.96
C GLU A 242 11.28 9.75 4.61
N THR A 243 11.96 10.38 5.57
CA THR A 243 13.34 10.89 5.36
C THR A 243 14.31 9.74 5.12
N ALA A 244 14.25 8.67 5.92
CA ALA A 244 15.18 7.55 5.82
C ALA A 244 15.06 6.80 4.48
N MET A 245 13.85 6.67 3.97
CA MET A 245 13.55 6.05 2.68
C MET A 245 14.07 6.89 1.51
N ALA A 246 13.92 8.23 1.57
CA ALA A 246 14.52 9.12 0.59
C ALA A 246 16.05 9.03 0.62
N ASP A 247 16.66 9.00 1.81
CA ASP A 247 18.11 8.84 1.97
C ASP A 247 18.61 7.53 1.35
N GLU A 248 17.92 6.41 1.63
CA GLU A 248 18.23 5.09 1.06
C GLU A 248 18.08 5.05 -0.46
N ALA A 249 17.01 5.64 -1.01
CA ALA A 249 16.79 5.71 -2.46
C ALA A 249 17.85 6.56 -3.17
N ILE A 250 18.17 7.74 -2.62
CA ILE A 250 19.21 8.64 -3.13
C ILE A 250 20.57 7.94 -3.13
N GLN A 251 20.92 7.29 -2.01
CA GLN A 251 22.17 6.54 -1.90
C GLN A 251 22.22 5.41 -2.93
N HIS A 252 21.13 4.65 -3.09
CA HIS A 252 21.06 3.55 -4.05
C HIS A 252 21.22 4.02 -5.50
N ILE A 253 20.52 5.08 -5.90
CA ILE A 253 20.60 5.68 -7.25
C ILE A 253 22.04 6.14 -7.55
N ARG A 254 22.68 6.82 -6.59
CA ARG A 254 24.08 7.24 -6.71
C ARG A 254 25.02 6.05 -6.86
N GLN A 255 24.87 5.03 -6.02
CA GLN A 255 25.69 3.81 -6.08
C GLN A 255 25.55 3.09 -7.42
N LEU A 256 24.34 2.94 -7.95
CA LEU A 256 24.11 2.33 -9.27
C LEU A 256 24.87 3.10 -10.37
N SER A 257 24.78 4.43 -10.32
CA SER A 257 25.42 5.32 -11.29
C SER A 257 26.95 5.30 -11.21
N GLU A 258 27.51 5.15 -10.01
CA GLU A 258 28.96 5.08 -9.76
C GLU A 258 29.56 3.70 -10.10
N ILE A 259 28.85 2.60 -9.77
CA ILE A 259 29.33 1.23 -9.97
C ILE A 259 29.20 0.78 -11.43
N ALA A 260 28.08 1.11 -12.07
CA ALA A 260 27.78 0.69 -13.43
C ALA A 260 27.20 1.85 -14.27
N PRO A 261 28.02 2.88 -14.60
CA PRO A 261 27.59 3.98 -15.45
C PRO A 261 26.96 3.46 -16.76
N GLY A 262 25.76 3.92 -17.08
CA GLY A 262 25.01 3.50 -18.27
C GLY A 262 24.23 2.19 -18.14
N LYS A 263 24.22 1.52 -16.97
CA LYS A 263 23.21 0.50 -16.66
C LYS A 263 21.94 1.23 -16.18
N PRO A 264 20.81 1.17 -16.91
CA PRO A 264 19.62 1.86 -16.47
C PRO A 264 18.95 1.14 -15.30
N TRP A 265 18.12 1.89 -14.58
CA TRP A 265 17.44 1.40 -13.39
C TRP A 265 15.93 1.70 -13.41
N LEU A 266 15.17 0.83 -12.74
CA LEU A 266 13.80 1.08 -12.30
C LEU A 266 13.84 1.27 -10.79
N VAL A 267 13.48 2.46 -10.33
CA VAL A 267 13.21 2.75 -8.92
C VAL A 267 11.70 2.95 -8.78
N TYR A 268 11.06 2.02 -8.07
CA TYR A 268 9.67 2.14 -7.66
C TYR A 268 9.63 2.72 -6.24
N TYR A 269 9.33 4.00 -6.12
CA TYR A 269 9.39 4.78 -4.88
C TYR A 269 7.98 5.09 -4.38
N VAL A 270 7.53 4.35 -3.37
CA VAL A 270 6.14 4.38 -2.92
C VAL A 270 6.03 4.59 -1.42
N PRO A 271 6.19 5.84 -0.95
CA PRO A 271 6.08 6.16 0.46
C PRO A 271 4.74 5.77 1.07
N GLY A 272 4.70 5.65 2.40
CA GLY A 272 3.48 5.38 3.15
C GLY A 272 2.58 6.62 3.25
N ALA A 273 3.13 7.81 2.99
CA ALA A 273 2.34 9.03 2.93
C ALA A 273 1.35 9.00 1.75
N THR A 274 0.09 9.32 1.96
CA THR A 274 -0.60 9.91 3.13
C THR A 274 -1.51 8.95 3.90
N HIS A 275 -1.27 7.64 3.86
CA HIS A 275 -2.05 6.66 4.64
C HIS A 275 -1.95 6.94 6.15
N ALA A 276 -2.93 6.49 6.93
CA ALA A 276 -2.78 6.44 8.37
C ALA A 276 -1.65 5.45 8.78
N PRO A 277 -0.94 5.70 9.87
CA PRO A 277 -1.07 6.85 10.75
C PRO A 277 -0.40 8.10 10.16
N HIS A 278 -1.07 9.24 10.23
CA HIS A 278 -0.51 10.50 9.69
C HIS A 278 0.66 11.00 10.55
N HIS A 279 1.89 10.67 10.18
CA HIS A 279 3.11 10.90 10.97
C HIS A 279 4.18 11.78 10.30
N PRO A 280 3.88 13.06 10.02
CA PRO A 280 4.90 14.05 9.69
C PRO A 280 5.77 14.39 10.90
N THR A 281 6.94 14.99 10.65
CA THR A 281 7.76 15.53 11.75
C THR A 281 7.15 16.81 12.35
N PRO A 282 7.48 17.14 13.62
CA PRO A 282 6.89 18.29 14.31
C PRO A 282 7.06 19.64 13.60
N GLU A 283 8.17 19.86 12.91
CA GLU A 283 8.44 21.07 12.14
C GLU A 283 7.49 21.23 10.94
N TRP A 284 7.11 20.14 10.29
CA TRP A 284 6.15 20.16 9.18
C TRP A 284 4.73 20.38 9.66
N ILE A 285 4.35 19.77 10.80
CA ILE A 285 3.08 20.07 11.47
C ILE A 285 2.98 21.57 11.76
N LYS A 286 4.01 22.14 12.39
CA LYS A 286 4.04 23.57 12.69
C LYS A 286 3.92 24.41 11.42
N LYS A 287 4.71 24.08 10.39
CA LYS A 287 4.73 24.81 9.12
C LYS A 287 3.35 24.88 8.47
N ILE A 288 2.62 23.76 8.43
CA ILE A 288 1.28 23.72 7.83
C ILE A 288 0.22 24.37 8.73
N SER A 289 0.26 24.13 10.04
CA SER A 289 -0.68 24.80 10.96
C SER A 289 -0.57 26.33 10.90
N ASP A 290 0.64 26.88 10.75
CA ASP A 290 0.86 28.33 10.59
C ASP A 290 0.27 28.89 9.28
N MET A 291 -0.11 28.04 8.31
CA MET A 291 -0.72 28.46 7.04
C MET A 291 -2.25 28.59 7.12
N HIS A 292 -2.90 28.08 8.18
CA HIS A 292 -4.35 28.18 8.40
C HIS A 292 -5.19 27.69 7.21
N LEU A 293 -4.76 26.62 6.54
CA LEU A 293 -5.37 26.12 5.29
C LEU A 293 -6.82 25.62 5.48
N PHE A 294 -7.19 25.24 6.70
CA PHE A 294 -8.42 24.51 6.99
C PHE A 294 -9.39 25.24 7.94
N ASP A 295 -9.07 26.46 8.37
CA ASP A 295 -9.82 27.20 9.39
C ASP A 295 -11.28 27.50 8.99
N GLU A 296 -11.54 27.65 7.68
CA GLU A 296 -12.88 27.86 7.15
C GLU A 296 -13.70 26.56 6.97
N GLY A 297 -13.06 25.39 7.19
CA GLY A 297 -13.72 24.08 7.17
C GLY A 297 -13.83 23.38 5.82
N TRP A 298 -14.17 22.10 5.86
CA TRP A 298 -14.17 21.21 4.69
C TRP A 298 -15.10 21.65 3.55
N ASN A 299 -16.25 22.27 3.86
CA ASN A 299 -17.18 22.77 2.84
C ASN A 299 -16.53 23.90 2.04
N LYS A 300 -15.86 24.84 2.73
CA LYS A 300 -15.23 25.99 2.09
C LYS A 300 -13.96 25.63 1.33
N VAL A 301 -13.16 24.72 1.92
CA VAL A 301 -11.97 24.16 1.26
C VAL A 301 -12.36 23.49 -0.05
N ARG A 302 -13.44 22.71 -0.06
CA ARG A 302 -13.97 22.06 -1.26
C ARG A 302 -14.39 23.04 -2.36
N GLU A 303 -15.03 24.16 -2.02
CA GLU A 303 -15.30 25.24 -2.99
C GLU A 303 -14.02 25.84 -3.57
N THR A 304 -13.02 26.06 -2.71
CA THR A 304 -11.73 26.65 -3.08
C THR A 304 -10.95 25.74 -4.03
N ILE A 305 -10.90 24.44 -3.72
CA ILE A 305 -10.26 23.43 -4.58
C ILE A 305 -10.92 23.40 -5.96
N PHE A 306 -12.25 23.39 -6.01
CA PHE A 306 -12.96 23.34 -7.27
C PHE A 306 -12.75 24.61 -8.12
N ALA A 307 -12.74 25.79 -7.49
CA ALA A 307 -12.40 27.04 -8.17
C ALA A 307 -10.97 27.03 -8.74
N ASN A 308 -10.01 26.47 -8.00
CA ASN A 308 -8.65 26.28 -8.48
C ASN A 308 -8.57 25.29 -9.64
N GLN A 309 -9.29 24.18 -9.59
CA GLN A 309 -9.32 23.18 -10.66
C GLN A 309 -9.81 23.78 -11.99
N LYS A 310 -10.84 24.65 -11.94
CA LYS A 310 -11.29 25.41 -13.13
C LYS A 310 -10.21 26.37 -13.62
N ARG A 311 -9.65 27.18 -12.71
CA ARG A 311 -8.58 28.14 -13.02
C ARG A 311 -7.35 27.49 -13.67
N LEU A 312 -7.03 26.25 -13.28
CA LEU A 312 -5.90 25.48 -13.80
C LEU A 312 -6.23 24.67 -15.07
N GLY A 313 -7.48 24.66 -15.53
CA GLY A 313 -7.92 23.87 -16.68
C GLY A 313 -7.97 22.35 -16.42
N ILE A 314 -7.99 21.94 -15.15
CA ILE A 314 -8.14 20.54 -14.73
C ILE A 314 -9.60 20.08 -14.91
N MET A 315 -10.52 20.98 -14.57
CA MET A 315 -11.95 20.81 -14.77
C MET A 315 -12.45 21.86 -15.76
N PRO A 316 -13.39 21.50 -16.66
CA PRO A 316 -13.95 22.48 -17.60
C PRO A 316 -14.82 23.51 -16.88
N GLU A 317 -14.98 24.69 -17.47
CA GLU A 317 -15.74 25.81 -16.88
C GLU A 317 -17.20 25.47 -16.55
N ASN A 318 -17.81 24.60 -17.36
CA ASN A 318 -19.19 24.14 -17.16
C ASN A 318 -19.31 22.97 -16.15
N ALA A 319 -18.20 22.41 -15.64
CA ALA A 319 -18.23 21.39 -14.61
C ALA A 319 -18.98 21.89 -13.37
N LYS A 320 -19.60 20.97 -12.64
CA LYS A 320 -20.35 21.25 -11.42
C LYS A 320 -19.71 20.56 -10.24
N LEU A 321 -19.63 21.25 -9.11
CA LEU A 321 -19.21 20.65 -7.86
C LEU A 321 -20.32 19.71 -7.38
N THR A 322 -20.03 18.43 -7.19
CA THR A 322 -21.02 17.45 -6.71
C THR A 322 -21.60 17.88 -5.35
N PRO A 323 -22.85 17.53 -5.01
CA PRO A 323 -23.44 17.96 -3.74
C PRO A 323 -22.69 17.37 -2.53
N TRP A 324 -22.80 18.04 -1.38
CA TRP A 324 -22.37 17.45 -0.11
C TRP A 324 -23.32 16.29 0.26
N PRO A 325 -22.82 15.12 0.71
CA PRO A 325 -23.67 13.97 0.98
C PRO A 325 -24.47 14.17 2.28
N GLU A 326 -25.72 13.68 2.30
CA GLU A 326 -26.63 13.85 3.45
C GLU A 326 -26.13 13.19 4.74
N GLY A 327 -25.33 12.12 4.62
CA GLY A 327 -24.79 11.35 5.76
C GLY A 327 -23.54 11.96 6.44
N LEU A 328 -22.97 13.05 5.91
CA LEU A 328 -21.82 13.73 6.53
C LEU A 328 -22.25 15.07 7.15
N PRO A 329 -21.75 15.41 8.36
CA PRO A 329 -22.07 16.68 8.99
C PRO A 329 -21.60 17.86 8.13
N GLN A 330 -22.42 18.91 8.07
CA GLN A 330 -21.98 20.20 7.53
C GLN A 330 -21.03 20.87 8.53
N TRP A 331 -20.00 21.58 8.05
CA TRP A 331 -19.02 22.23 8.91
C TRP A 331 -19.66 23.14 9.96
N ASP A 332 -20.64 23.94 9.54
CA ASP A 332 -21.32 24.88 10.44
C ASP A 332 -22.22 24.23 11.49
N SER A 333 -22.53 22.93 11.35
CA SER A 333 -23.29 22.20 12.37
C SER A 333 -22.43 21.66 13.52
N LEU A 334 -21.10 21.68 13.37
CA LEU A 334 -20.18 21.14 14.37
C LEU A 334 -20.01 22.06 15.59
N SER A 335 -19.73 21.44 16.74
CA SER A 335 -19.31 22.16 17.94
C SER A 335 -17.91 22.79 17.75
N LEU A 336 -17.59 23.80 18.56
CA LEU A 336 -16.25 24.43 18.54
C LEU A 336 -15.13 23.42 18.87
N GLU A 337 -15.41 22.46 19.75
CA GLU A 337 -14.47 21.39 20.12
C GLU A 337 -14.20 20.46 18.92
N ALA A 338 -15.26 20.05 18.20
CA ALA A 338 -15.13 19.24 17.00
C ALA A 338 -14.35 19.98 15.91
N LYS A 339 -14.69 21.26 15.64
CA LYS A 339 -13.95 22.09 14.68
C LYS A 339 -12.46 22.18 15.01
N LYS A 340 -12.12 22.42 16.28
CA LYS A 340 -10.73 22.50 16.75
C LYS A 340 -9.96 21.17 16.56
N LEU A 341 -10.58 20.05 16.88
CA LEU A 341 -9.98 18.73 16.68
C LEU A 341 -9.81 18.42 15.19
N PHE A 342 -10.83 18.67 14.38
CA PHE A 342 -10.82 18.33 12.96
C PHE A 342 -9.85 19.21 12.15
N ILE A 343 -9.64 20.48 12.52
CA ILE A 343 -8.56 21.30 11.94
C ILE A 343 -7.19 20.68 12.24
N ARG A 344 -6.95 20.25 13.48
CA ARG A 344 -5.69 19.59 13.86
C ARG A 344 -5.46 18.30 13.06
N GLN A 345 -6.52 17.52 12.82
CA GLN A 345 -6.45 16.32 11.98
C GLN A 345 -6.04 16.64 10.54
N ALA A 346 -6.64 17.67 9.94
CA ALA A 346 -6.33 18.09 8.57
C ALA A 346 -4.93 18.71 8.44
N ASP A 347 -4.51 19.52 9.42
CA ASP A 347 -3.15 20.09 9.46
C ASP A 347 -2.08 19.00 9.47
N VAL A 348 -2.28 17.94 10.26
CA VAL A 348 -1.33 16.83 10.36
C VAL A 348 -1.32 15.99 9.08
N TYR A 349 -2.47 15.72 8.46
CA TYR A 349 -2.54 15.09 7.14
C TYR A 349 -1.80 15.92 6.07
N ALA A 350 -2.06 17.22 6.02
CA ALA A 350 -1.45 18.12 5.05
C ALA A 350 0.05 18.30 5.28
N ALA A 351 0.50 18.30 6.55
CA ALA A 351 1.91 18.25 6.89
C ALA A 351 2.57 16.97 6.39
N TYR A 352 1.88 15.83 6.47
CA TYR A 352 2.40 14.56 5.97
C TYR A 352 2.54 14.56 4.46
N LEU A 353 1.53 15.05 3.73
CA LEU A 353 1.59 15.20 2.28
C LEU A 353 2.72 16.13 1.84
N ALA A 354 2.79 17.34 2.41
CA ALA A 354 3.80 18.33 2.03
C ALA A 354 5.23 17.88 2.38
N TYR A 355 5.39 17.14 3.48
CA TYR A 355 6.66 16.52 3.87
C TYR A 355 7.06 15.41 2.89
N ALA A 356 6.15 14.51 2.53
CA ALA A 356 6.43 13.45 1.57
C ALA A 356 6.77 13.99 0.17
N ASP A 357 6.04 15.01 -0.32
CA ASP A 357 6.37 15.69 -1.57
C ASP A 357 7.78 16.33 -1.52
N ASN A 358 8.17 16.90 -0.37
CA ASN A 358 9.53 17.40 -0.18
C ASN A 358 10.58 16.29 -0.27
N GLU A 359 10.35 15.14 0.38
CA GLU A 359 11.27 14.00 0.33
C GLU A 359 11.36 13.38 -1.08
N ILE A 360 10.22 13.27 -1.78
CA ILE A 360 10.17 12.90 -3.20
C ILE A 360 10.98 13.90 -4.05
N GLY A 361 10.86 15.20 -3.76
CA GLY A 361 11.64 16.25 -4.40
C GLY A 361 13.15 16.05 -4.24
N ARG A 362 13.62 15.57 -3.08
CA ARG A 362 15.05 15.23 -2.88
C ARG A 362 15.48 14.05 -3.75
N VAL A 363 14.64 13.03 -3.91
CA VAL A 363 14.92 11.89 -4.78
C VAL A 363 15.00 12.32 -6.24
N ILE A 364 14.04 13.12 -6.72
CA ILE A 364 14.07 13.71 -8.07
C ILE A 364 15.33 14.57 -8.26
N GLN A 365 15.66 15.40 -7.27
CA GLN A 365 16.87 16.23 -7.32
C GLN A 365 18.14 15.38 -7.44
N ALA A 366 18.21 14.25 -6.75
CA ALA A 366 19.37 13.36 -6.86
C ALA A 366 19.55 12.79 -8.27
N VAL A 367 18.47 12.55 -9.03
CA VAL A 367 18.53 12.14 -10.44
C VAL A 367 19.10 13.26 -11.32
N GLU A 368 18.72 14.51 -11.04
CA GLU A 368 19.31 15.67 -11.73
C GLU A 368 20.78 15.88 -11.37
N ASP A 369 21.14 15.75 -10.10
CA ASP A 369 22.51 15.96 -9.60
C ASP A 369 23.52 14.98 -10.23
N ILE A 370 23.08 13.76 -10.57
CA ILE A 370 23.91 12.77 -11.30
C ILE A 370 23.89 12.98 -12.83
N GLY A 371 23.14 13.96 -13.34
CA GLY A 371 23.06 14.31 -14.75
C GLY A 371 22.15 13.40 -15.60
N GLU A 372 21.23 12.65 -14.99
CA GLU A 372 20.42 11.64 -15.68
C GLU A 372 18.95 12.07 -15.90
N LEU A 373 18.58 13.31 -15.55
CA LEU A 373 17.19 13.78 -15.65
C LEU A 373 16.62 13.66 -17.08
N ASP A 374 17.40 14.05 -18.10
CA ASP A 374 16.98 13.97 -19.51
C ASP A 374 16.83 12.51 -20.02
N ASN A 375 17.47 11.57 -19.33
CA ASN A 375 17.43 10.14 -19.65
C ASN A 375 16.56 9.34 -18.66
N THR A 376 15.67 10.03 -17.91
CA THR A 376 14.79 9.39 -16.93
C THR A 376 13.33 9.70 -17.25
N LEU A 377 12.53 8.65 -17.41
CA LEU A 377 11.06 8.75 -17.38
C LEU A 377 10.61 8.82 -15.91
N ILE A 378 10.08 9.98 -15.52
CA ILE A 378 9.51 10.20 -14.19
C ILE A 378 7.99 10.13 -14.31
N ILE A 379 7.38 9.21 -13.55
CA ILE A 379 5.93 9.10 -13.41
C ILE A 379 5.62 9.32 -11.93
N TYR A 380 4.86 10.36 -11.60
CA TYR A 380 4.45 10.64 -10.22
C TYR A 380 2.92 10.64 -10.12
N ILE A 381 2.39 9.59 -9.50
CA ILE A 381 0.98 9.37 -9.22
C ILE A 381 0.66 9.86 -7.80
N GLY A 382 -0.29 10.78 -7.68
CA GLY A 382 -0.74 11.36 -6.43
C GLY A 382 -1.87 10.56 -5.78
N GLY A 383 -1.56 9.34 -5.33
CA GLY A 383 -2.46 8.42 -4.63
C GLY A 383 -2.56 7.05 -5.32
N ASP A 384 -2.81 5.98 -4.56
CA ASP A 384 -3.11 4.64 -5.06
C ASP A 384 -4.61 4.29 -5.01
N ASN A 385 -5.40 5.15 -4.37
CA ASN A 385 -6.85 5.18 -4.34
C ASN A 385 -7.31 6.57 -3.85
N GLY A 386 -8.62 6.81 -3.77
CA GLY A 386 -9.16 8.05 -3.21
C GLY A 386 -8.73 8.27 -1.75
N ALA A 387 -9.03 9.46 -1.21
CA ALA A 387 -8.75 9.77 0.20
C ALA A 387 -9.49 8.80 1.13
N SER A 388 -8.83 8.32 2.19
CA SER A 388 -9.43 7.34 3.11
C SER A 388 -10.45 7.96 4.05
N ALA A 389 -11.56 7.28 4.34
CA ALA A 389 -12.53 7.70 5.36
C ALA A 389 -12.54 6.78 6.59
N GLU A 390 -11.47 6.01 6.79
CA GLU A 390 -11.37 4.97 7.82
C GLU A 390 -11.26 5.53 9.24
N GLY A 391 -10.99 6.82 9.40
CA GLY A 391 -11.15 7.52 10.68
C GLY A 391 -12.61 7.74 11.12
N MET A 392 -13.60 7.21 10.39
CA MET A 392 -15.04 7.38 10.70
C MET A 392 -15.46 8.86 10.74
N LEU A 393 -16.60 9.16 11.34
CA LEU A 393 -17.15 10.52 11.39
C LEU A 393 -16.31 11.52 12.21
N ASN A 394 -15.52 11.04 13.18
CA ASN A 394 -14.80 11.89 14.14
C ASN A 394 -13.28 11.90 13.95
N GLY A 395 -12.73 11.10 13.04
CA GLY A 395 -11.32 10.72 13.09
C GLY A 395 -11.05 9.82 14.30
N THR A 396 -9.81 9.34 14.42
CA THR A 396 -9.39 8.55 15.58
C THR A 396 -7.93 8.82 15.93
N PRO A 397 -7.54 8.86 17.22
CA PRO A 397 -6.14 8.92 17.63
C PRO A 397 -5.42 7.58 17.45
N ASN A 398 -6.15 6.48 17.21
CA ASN A 398 -5.62 5.13 17.01
C ASN A 398 -6.49 4.37 15.99
N GLU A 399 -6.00 4.15 14.77
CA GLU A 399 -6.73 3.45 13.70
C GLU A 399 -7.16 2.03 14.08
N PHE A 400 -6.45 1.36 14.99
CA PHE A 400 -6.86 0.05 15.47
C PHE A 400 -8.15 0.09 16.30
N THR A 401 -8.62 1.26 16.75
CA THR A 401 -10.00 1.39 17.27
C THR A 401 -11.02 1.23 16.15
N THR A 402 -10.77 1.81 14.97
CA THR A 402 -11.60 1.61 13.78
C THR A 402 -11.66 0.15 13.41
N PHE A 403 -10.53 -0.53 13.14
CA PHE A 403 -10.56 -1.93 12.69
C PHE A 403 -11.25 -2.89 13.67
N ASN A 404 -11.37 -2.49 14.94
CA ASN A 404 -12.07 -3.24 15.98
C ASN A 404 -13.50 -2.74 16.27
N GLY A 405 -14.04 -1.81 15.48
CA GLY A 405 -15.43 -1.34 15.62
C GLY A 405 -15.66 -0.40 16.82
N VAL A 406 -14.61 0.28 17.29
CA VAL A 406 -14.65 1.17 18.45
C VAL A 406 -14.55 2.63 17.99
N ASP A 407 -15.66 3.36 18.11
CA ASP A 407 -15.69 4.82 17.93
C ASP A 407 -15.21 5.52 19.21
N VAL A 408 -14.33 6.52 19.06
CA VAL A 408 -13.80 7.32 20.17
C VAL A 408 -14.44 8.71 20.12
N PRO A 409 -15.27 9.10 21.10
CA PRO A 409 -15.95 10.40 21.07
C PRO A 409 -14.98 11.58 21.02
N VAL A 410 -15.35 12.66 20.31
CA VAL A 410 -14.54 13.90 20.16
C VAL A 410 -13.93 14.38 21.47
N LYS A 411 -14.72 14.41 22.55
CA LYS A 411 -14.25 14.85 23.88
C LYS A 411 -13.10 14.01 24.40
N ASP A 412 -13.17 12.69 24.24
CA ASP A 412 -12.18 11.77 24.78
C ASP A 412 -10.90 11.79 23.94
N GLN A 413 -11.01 12.06 22.63
CA GLN A 413 -9.86 12.25 21.74
C GLN A 413 -8.94 13.41 22.17
N PHE A 414 -9.43 14.39 22.94
CA PHE A 414 -8.59 15.49 23.44
C PHE A 414 -7.46 15.04 24.38
N LEU A 415 -7.52 13.82 24.93
CA LEU A 415 -6.40 13.22 25.67
C LEU A 415 -5.14 13.09 24.81
N TRP A 416 -5.30 12.91 23.49
CA TRP A 416 -4.21 12.77 22.52
C TRP A 416 -3.96 14.04 21.69
N TYR A 417 -4.78 15.09 21.82
CA TYR A 417 -4.68 16.32 21.01
C TYR A 417 -3.26 16.92 20.95
N PRO A 418 -2.51 17.05 22.07
CA PRO A 418 -1.14 17.59 22.03
C PRO A 418 -0.14 16.71 21.29
N PHE A 419 -0.46 15.42 21.13
CA PHE A 419 0.39 14.39 20.54
C PHE A 419 -0.06 13.97 19.14
N TRP A 420 -1.13 14.56 18.61
CA TRP A 420 -1.68 14.17 17.31
C TRP A 420 -0.62 14.31 16.21
N GLY A 421 -0.31 13.19 15.55
CA GLY A 421 0.70 13.07 14.50
C GLY A 421 2.10 12.67 14.98
N SER A 422 2.28 12.52 16.29
CA SER A 422 3.52 12.01 16.89
C SER A 422 3.49 10.50 17.03
N GLU A 423 4.62 9.92 17.44
CA GLU A 423 4.79 8.51 17.76
C GLU A 423 3.77 7.98 18.78
N ARG A 424 3.16 8.85 19.59
CA ARG A 424 2.22 8.49 20.66
C ARG A 424 0.78 8.29 20.19
N THR A 425 0.53 8.51 18.91
CA THR A 425 -0.78 8.29 18.28
C THR A 425 -0.60 7.36 17.09
N PHE A 426 -1.70 6.80 16.58
CA PHE A 426 -1.76 6.15 15.29
C PHE A 426 -2.95 6.75 14.52
N PRO A 427 -2.89 8.05 14.16
CA PRO A 427 -4.11 8.81 13.94
C PRO A 427 -4.60 8.77 12.50
N HIS A 428 -5.93 8.85 12.35
CA HIS A 428 -6.63 9.06 11.08
C HIS A 428 -7.60 10.25 11.21
N PHE A 429 -7.81 11.02 10.14
CA PHE A 429 -8.74 12.17 10.15
C PHE A 429 -10.22 11.76 9.99
N ALA A 430 -11.13 12.71 10.21
CA ALA A 430 -12.57 12.51 9.99
C ALA A 430 -12.97 12.39 8.50
N ALA A 431 -14.01 11.60 8.22
CA ALA A 431 -14.53 11.34 6.87
C ALA A 431 -14.94 12.59 6.07
N GLY A 432 -15.32 13.67 6.76
CA GLY A 432 -15.58 14.97 6.12
C GLY A 432 -14.37 15.52 5.37
N TRP A 433 -13.16 15.31 5.89
CA TRP A 433 -11.92 15.68 5.22
C TRP A 433 -11.62 14.78 4.03
N ALA A 434 -11.86 13.48 4.13
CA ALA A 434 -11.71 12.55 3.00
C ALA A 434 -12.52 13.01 1.78
N TRP A 435 -13.80 13.35 1.99
CA TRP A 435 -14.66 13.85 0.93
C TRP A 435 -14.17 15.18 0.34
N ALA A 436 -13.66 16.10 1.18
CA ALA A 436 -13.09 17.36 0.72
C ALA A 436 -11.81 17.16 -0.09
N MET A 437 -10.93 16.24 0.31
CA MET A 437 -9.71 15.90 -0.43
C MET A 437 -10.00 15.17 -1.76
N GLY A 438 -11.16 14.52 -1.89
CA GLY A 438 -11.64 13.91 -3.15
C GLY A 438 -12.27 14.89 -4.15
N THR A 439 -12.26 16.20 -3.88
CA THR A 439 -12.92 17.21 -4.73
C THR A 439 -12.45 17.12 -6.19
N PRO A 440 -13.37 17.13 -7.18
CA PRO A 440 -14.80 17.48 -7.08
C PRO A 440 -15.74 16.28 -7.02
N PHE A 441 -15.22 15.07 -6.88
CA PHE A 441 -15.97 13.84 -7.13
C PHE A 441 -16.84 13.42 -5.94
N LYS A 442 -17.73 12.45 -6.20
CA LYS A 442 -18.49 11.74 -5.16
C LYS A 442 -17.65 10.60 -4.58
N TRP A 443 -17.85 10.34 -3.28
CA TRP A 443 -17.28 9.21 -2.53
C TRP A 443 -15.75 9.29 -2.39
N VAL A 444 -15.17 8.20 -1.88
CA VAL A 444 -13.84 8.13 -1.27
C VAL A 444 -13.26 6.72 -1.46
N LYS A 445 -12.09 6.42 -0.87
CA LYS A 445 -11.51 5.06 -0.77
C LYS A 445 -12.56 3.99 -0.46
N GLN A 446 -12.32 2.77 -0.93
CA GLN A 446 -13.25 1.61 -0.92
C GLN A 446 -14.44 1.71 -1.87
N VAL A 447 -14.77 2.88 -2.44
CA VAL A 447 -15.88 3.05 -3.39
C VAL A 447 -15.37 3.15 -4.84
N PRO A 448 -15.30 2.03 -5.58
CA PRO A 448 -14.77 1.97 -6.95
C PRO A 448 -15.78 2.46 -8.00
N SER A 449 -17.05 2.61 -7.62
CA SER A 449 -18.10 2.99 -8.56
C SER A 449 -18.05 4.47 -8.95
N HIS A 450 -17.26 5.26 -8.24
CA HIS A 450 -17.17 6.71 -8.43
C HIS A 450 -15.74 7.21 -8.35
N PHE A 451 -15.49 8.31 -9.05
CA PHE A 451 -14.16 8.89 -9.22
C PHE A 451 -13.56 9.45 -7.94
N GLY A 452 -14.33 9.69 -6.88
CA GLY A 452 -13.75 10.06 -5.59
C GLY A 452 -12.98 8.92 -4.93
N GLY A 453 -13.25 7.67 -5.30
CA GLY A 453 -12.48 6.50 -4.87
C GLY A 453 -11.39 6.06 -5.84
N THR A 454 -11.42 6.49 -7.10
CA THR A 454 -10.52 5.97 -8.16
C THR A 454 -9.72 7.02 -8.91
N ALA A 455 -10.13 8.29 -8.98
CA ALA A 455 -9.39 9.29 -9.75
C ALA A 455 -8.12 9.73 -9.02
N GLN A 456 -7.01 9.73 -9.75
CA GLN A 456 -5.70 10.13 -9.29
C GLN A 456 -5.17 11.29 -10.14
N GLY A 457 -4.53 12.26 -9.48
CA GLY A 457 -3.71 13.23 -10.19
C GLY A 457 -2.40 12.57 -10.56
N MET A 458 -2.02 12.54 -11.84
CA MET A 458 -0.72 12.01 -12.26
C MET A 458 0.05 13.03 -13.09
N VAL A 459 1.35 13.14 -12.85
CA VAL A 459 2.26 13.93 -13.67
C VAL A 459 3.35 13.04 -14.25
N MET A 460 3.76 13.34 -15.48
CA MET A 460 4.76 12.54 -16.20
C MET A 460 5.73 13.45 -16.92
N SER A 461 7.03 13.24 -16.75
CA SER A 461 8.09 14.00 -17.43
C SER A 461 9.13 13.07 -18.02
N TRP A 462 9.57 13.40 -19.23
CA TRP A 462 10.74 12.83 -19.87
C TRP A 462 11.30 13.88 -20.84
N PRO A 463 12.26 14.71 -20.37
CA PRO A 463 12.79 15.80 -21.18
C PRO A 463 13.33 15.31 -22.53
N GLY A 464 13.10 16.10 -23.58
CA GLY A 464 13.48 15.75 -24.96
C GLY A 464 12.56 14.74 -25.67
N HIS A 465 11.63 14.12 -24.94
CA HIS A 465 10.69 13.12 -25.48
C HIS A 465 9.23 13.60 -25.36
N ILE A 466 8.86 14.15 -24.20
CA ILE A 466 7.60 14.86 -24.01
C ILE A 466 7.80 16.32 -24.44
N ASN A 467 7.09 16.74 -25.49
CA ASN A 467 7.33 18.04 -26.15
C ASN A 467 6.27 19.12 -25.87
N ASP A 468 5.30 18.83 -24.99
CA ASP A 468 4.23 19.74 -24.59
C ASP A 468 4.29 20.05 -23.09
N ALA A 469 5.46 20.48 -22.62
CA ALA A 469 5.72 20.80 -21.20
C ALA A 469 4.66 21.76 -20.63
N GLY A 470 4.08 21.40 -19.48
CA GLY A 470 2.98 22.09 -18.84
C GLY A 470 1.59 21.70 -19.36
N GLY A 471 1.50 20.81 -20.36
CA GLY A 471 0.25 20.38 -20.97
C GLY A 471 -0.66 19.57 -20.05
N VAL A 472 -1.96 19.60 -20.34
CA VAL A 472 -2.99 18.82 -19.64
C VAL A 472 -3.51 17.72 -20.58
N ARG A 473 -3.79 16.54 -20.03
CA ARG A 473 -4.33 15.36 -20.71
C ARG A 473 -5.58 14.88 -19.97
N ALA A 474 -6.70 14.85 -20.69
CA ALA A 474 -8.00 14.45 -20.17
C ALA A 474 -8.45 13.07 -20.67
N GLN A 475 -7.61 12.39 -21.45
CA GLN A 475 -7.83 11.02 -21.91
C GLN A 475 -7.99 10.09 -20.70
N PHE A 476 -9.01 9.24 -20.73
CA PHE A 476 -9.21 8.23 -19.71
C PHE A 476 -8.06 7.22 -19.74
N HIS A 477 -7.44 6.99 -18.60
CA HIS A 477 -6.38 6.00 -18.41
C HIS A 477 -6.52 5.33 -17.05
N HIS A 478 -5.96 4.14 -16.91
CA HIS A 478 -6.00 3.36 -15.67
C HIS A 478 -4.59 2.88 -15.27
N PHE A 479 -4.38 2.47 -14.02
CA PHE A 479 -3.09 1.97 -13.52
C PHE A 479 -2.46 0.87 -14.39
N ILE A 480 -3.30 0.07 -15.05
CA ILE A 480 -2.84 -1.01 -15.94
C ILE A 480 -2.12 -0.49 -17.20
N ASP A 481 -2.23 0.80 -17.51
CA ASP A 481 -1.60 1.46 -18.65
C ASP A 481 -0.13 1.84 -18.39
N ILE A 482 0.33 1.79 -17.14
CA ILE A 482 1.70 2.20 -16.78
C ILE A 482 2.76 1.20 -17.28
N VAL A 483 2.54 -0.11 -17.10
CA VAL A 483 3.46 -1.14 -17.61
C VAL A 483 3.64 -1.05 -19.13
N PRO A 484 2.59 -1.06 -19.98
CA PRO A 484 2.78 -0.95 -21.42
C PRO A 484 3.44 0.37 -21.82
N THR A 485 3.20 1.47 -21.09
CA THR A 485 3.91 2.75 -21.31
C THR A 485 5.41 2.64 -21.04
N ILE A 486 5.81 2.00 -19.93
CA ILE A 486 7.23 1.77 -19.61
C ILE A 486 7.88 0.84 -20.64
N LEU A 487 7.18 -0.22 -21.05
CA LEU A 487 7.67 -1.15 -22.07
C LEU A 487 7.88 -0.46 -23.43
N GLU A 488 6.96 0.42 -23.84
CA GLU A 488 7.13 1.24 -25.05
C GLU A 488 8.31 2.21 -24.92
N ALA A 489 8.41 2.94 -23.79
CA ALA A 489 9.49 3.89 -23.53
C ALA A 489 10.88 3.24 -23.56
N THR A 490 10.99 2.02 -23.05
CA THR A 490 12.25 1.26 -22.98
C THR A 490 12.54 0.45 -24.24
N GLY A 491 11.57 0.29 -25.14
CA GLY A 491 11.66 -0.59 -26.30
C GLY A 491 11.71 -2.09 -25.95
N ILE A 492 11.33 -2.46 -24.71
CA ILE A 492 11.33 -3.85 -24.24
C ILE A 492 9.93 -4.45 -24.48
N PRO A 493 9.79 -5.57 -25.20
CA PRO A 493 8.49 -6.18 -25.42
C PRO A 493 8.00 -6.93 -24.17
N GLN A 494 6.68 -7.14 -24.09
CA GLN A 494 6.12 -8.14 -23.17
C GLN A 494 6.68 -9.54 -23.51
N PRO A 495 7.11 -10.35 -22.52
CA PRO A 495 7.57 -11.71 -22.77
C PRO A 495 6.42 -12.66 -23.13
N GLU A 496 6.70 -13.64 -23.98
CA GLU A 496 5.81 -14.77 -24.25
C GLU A 496 5.89 -15.81 -23.12
N THR A 497 7.07 -15.97 -22.51
CA THR A 497 7.31 -16.87 -21.37
C THR A 497 8.25 -16.28 -20.33
N ILE A 498 7.99 -16.57 -19.05
CA ILE A 498 8.91 -16.33 -17.93
C ILE A 498 9.14 -17.66 -17.22
N ASN A 499 10.39 -18.05 -17.02
CA ASN A 499 10.78 -19.33 -16.42
C ASN A 499 10.12 -20.55 -17.10
N GLY A 500 9.93 -20.48 -18.41
CA GLY A 500 9.24 -21.52 -19.20
C GLY A 500 7.71 -21.51 -19.07
N ILE A 501 7.13 -20.62 -18.28
CA ILE A 501 5.69 -20.47 -18.09
C ILE A 501 5.16 -19.41 -19.05
N LYS A 502 4.15 -19.79 -19.85
CA LYS A 502 3.48 -18.89 -20.78
C LYS A 502 2.83 -17.73 -20.02
N GLN A 503 3.08 -16.51 -20.48
CA GLN A 503 2.53 -15.32 -19.88
C GLN A 503 1.21 -14.92 -20.53
N GLU A 504 0.27 -14.44 -19.72
CA GLU A 504 -0.98 -13.84 -20.20
C GLU A 504 -0.73 -12.44 -20.76
N PRO A 505 -1.49 -11.95 -21.75
CA PRO A 505 -1.35 -10.58 -22.27
C PRO A 505 -1.43 -9.51 -21.18
N ILE A 506 -0.69 -8.41 -21.35
CA ILE A 506 -0.96 -7.16 -20.64
C ILE A 506 -2.34 -6.66 -21.10
N GLU A 507 -3.12 -6.15 -20.15
CA GLU A 507 -4.52 -5.77 -20.39
C GLU A 507 -4.69 -4.25 -20.57
N GLY A 508 -3.71 -3.46 -20.13
CA GLY A 508 -3.67 -2.02 -20.37
C GLY A 508 -3.13 -1.62 -21.75
N VAL A 509 -3.20 -0.32 -22.02
CA VAL A 509 -2.71 0.32 -23.25
C VAL A 509 -1.64 1.36 -22.93
N SER A 510 -0.68 1.57 -23.82
CA SER A 510 0.35 2.58 -23.61
C SER A 510 -0.22 4.00 -23.70
N MET A 511 0.31 4.90 -22.87
CA MET A 511 -0.03 6.32 -22.82
C MET A 511 0.90 7.17 -23.68
N ALA A 512 1.93 6.59 -24.31
CA ALA A 512 2.96 7.33 -25.04
C ALA A 512 2.41 8.16 -26.22
N TYR A 513 1.29 7.74 -26.82
CA TYR A 513 0.61 8.49 -27.87
C TYR A 513 0.20 9.91 -27.43
N THR A 514 0.05 10.16 -26.13
CA THR A 514 -0.34 11.47 -25.57
C THR A 514 0.82 12.46 -25.43
N TRP A 515 2.07 12.03 -25.61
CA TRP A 515 3.24 12.87 -25.33
C TRP A 515 3.42 14.02 -26.32
N ASP A 516 3.02 13.79 -27.58
CA ASP A 516 3.05 14.82 -28.61
C ASP A 516 1.93 15.84 -28.43
N LYS A 517 2.28 17.12 -28.52
CA LYS A 517 1.31 18.23 -28.51
C LYS A 517 0.18 18.06 -29.53
N ALA A 518 0.49 17.51 -30.70
CA ALA A 518 -0.49 17.26 -31.76
C ALA A 518 -1.60 16.30 -31.32
N ASN A 519 -1.32 15.43 -30.35
CA ASN A 519 -2.24 14.44 -29.81
C ASN A 519 -2.86 14.86 -28.47
N ALA A 520 -2.68 16.11 -28.03
CA ALA A 520 -3.21 16.58 -26.74
C ALA A 520 -4.73 16.38 -26.60
N ALA A 521 -5.47 16.43 -27.72
CA ALA A 521 -6.91 16.18 -27.79
C ALA A 521 -7.27 14.90 -28.59
N ALA A 522 -6.31 13.98 -28.78
CA ALA A 522 -6.60 12.69 -29.38
C ALA A 522 -7.60 11.91 -28.50
N PRO A 523 -8.49 11.09 -29.09
CA PRO A 523 -9.36 10.20 -28.32
C PRO A 523 -8.54 9.24 -27.44
N THR A 524 -9.10 8.83 -26.30
CA THR A 524 -8.43 7.81 -25.48
C THR A 524 -8.31 6.48 -26.24
N GLU A 525 -7.15 5.83 -26.13
CA GLU A 525 -6.95 4.44 -26.58
C GLU A 525 -7.48 3.42 -25.56
N HIS A 526 -7.72 3.81 -24.31
CA HIS A 526 -8.29 2.94 -23.28
C HIS A 526 -9.82 2.99 -23.33
N LYS A 527 -10.43 2.02 -24.02
CA LYS A 527 -11.85 2.05 -24.38
C LYS A 527 -12.80 1.55 -23.30
N THR A 528 -12.38 0.61 -22.47
CA THR A 528 -13.24 -0.08 -21.51
C THR A 528 -12.47 -0.41 -20.25
N GLN A 529 -13.01 -0.04 -19.09
CA GLN A 529 -12.47 -0.39 -17.78
C GLN A 529 -13.61 -0.71 -16.81
N TYR A 530 -13.62 -1.91 -16.25
CA TYR A 530 -14.52 -2.22 -15.13
C TYR A 530 -13.88 -1.79 -13.80
N PHE A 531 -14.72 -1.63 -12.79
CA PHE A 531 -14.32 -1.34 -11.42
C PHE A 531 -15.18 -2.19 -10.48
N GLU A 532 -14.56 -2.89 -9.51
CA GLU A 532 -15.30 -3.65 -8.49
C GLU A 532 -14.51 -3.71 -7.18
N MET A 533 -15.22 -3.55 -6.07
CA MET A 533 -14.68 -3.65 -4.71
C MET A 533 -15.85 -3.78 -3.74
N LEU A 534 -15.86 -4.84 -2.93
CA LEU A 534 -16.88 -5.06 -1.90
C LEU A 534 -18.32 -4.95 -2.45
N GLY A 535 -18.54 -5.44 -3.66
CA GLY A 535 -19.82 -5.47 -4.37
C GLY A 535 -20.24 -4.15 -5.05
N ASN A 536 -19.61 -3.03 -4.70
CA ASN A 536 -19.73 -1.79 -5.46
C ASN A 536 -19.09 -2.01 -6.83
N ARG A 537 -19.74 -1.53 -7.90
CA ARG A 537 -19.29 -1.79 -9.26
C ARG A 537 -19.53 -0.61 -10.19
N ALA A 538 -18.65 -0.44 -11.16
CA ALA A 538 -18.85 0.44 -12.30
C ALA A 538 -18.19 -0.11 -13.56
N ILE A 539 -18.55 0.47 -14.70
CA ILE A 539 -17.83 0.29 -15.95
C ILE A 539 -17.77 1.60 -16.72
N TYR A 540 -16.57 1.97 -17.13
CA TYR A 540 -16.31 2.97 -18.16
C TYR A 540 -16.32 2.30 -19.53
N HIS A 541 -16.99 2.91 -20.51
CA HIS A 541 -16.90 2.53 -21.91
C HIS A 541 -17.16 3.74 -22.82
N ASP A 542 -16.14 4.14 -23.60
CA ASP A 542 -16.21 5.23 -24.60
C ASP A 542 -16.95 6.48 -24.09
N GLY A 543 -16.48 7.05 -22.98
CA GLY A 543 -17.03 8.28 -22.38
C GLY A 543 -18.25 8.06 -21.49
N TRP A 544 -18.82 6.84 -21.42
CA TRP A 544 -19.94 6.53 -20.55
C TRP A 544 -19.51 5.76 -19.31
N VAL A 545 -20.14 6.04 -18.17
CA VAL A 545 -19.96 5.30 -16.92
C VAL A 545 -21.30 4.85 -16.36
N ALA A 546 -21.49 3.54 -16.19
CA ALA A 546 -22.55 3.00 -15.34
C ALA A 546 -21.94 2.63 -13.99
N ALA A 547 -22.57 3.04 -12.89
CA ALA A 547 -22.03 2.92 -11.55
C ALA A 547 -23.11 2.55 -10.52
N THR A 548 -22.78 1.76 -9.51
CA THR A 548 -23.70 1.54 -8.38
C THR A 548 -23.51 2.57 -7.27
N THR A 549 -24.61 3.11 -6.74
CA THR A 549 -24.58 3.87 -5.48
C THR A 549 -24.19 2.91 -4.33
N PRO A 550 -23.23 3.27 -3.47
CA PRO A 550 -22.86 2.45 -2.32
C PRO A 550 -24.03 2.20 -1.38
N ALA A 551 -24.25 0.93 -1.04
CA ALA A 551 -25.28 0.53 -0.08
C ALA A 551 -24.76 0.48 1.37
N THR A 552 -23.44 0.52 1.56
CA THR A 552 -22.77 0.65 2.85
C THR A 552 -21.81 1.82 2.76
N LEU A 553 -21.80 2.68 3.78
CA LEU A 553 -20.99 3.88 3.80
C LEU A 553 -19.55 3.53 4.22
N PRO A 554 -18.51 4.05 3.54
CA PRO A 554 -17.12 3.68 3.82
C PRO A 554 -16.59 4.23 5.16
N TRP A 555 -17.35 5.11 5.83
CA TRP A 555 -17.07 5.63 7.17
C TRP A 555 -17.95 5.00 8.26
N GLU A 556 -18.74 3.97 7.92
CA GLU A 556 -19.58 3.24 8.87
C GLU A 556 -19.21 1.76 8.92
N LEU A 557 -18.74 1.30 10.08
CA LEU A 557 -18.59 -0.12 10.32
C LEU A 557 -19.92 -0.72 10.74
N SER A 558 -20.24 -1.88 10.18
CA SER A 558 -21.53 -2.52 10.39
C SER A 558 -21.39 -4.04 10.50
N THR A 559 -22.07 -4.60 11.49
CA THR A 559 -22.29 -6.05 11.64
C THR A 559 -23.58 -6.50 10.96
N LYS A 560 -24.35 -5.58 10.35
CA LYS A 560 -25.58 -5.91 9.65
C LYS A 560 -25.27 -6.76 8.42
N THR A 561 -26.16 -7.68 8.11
CA THR A 561 -26.11 -8.41 6.84
C THR A 561 -26.14 -7.41 5.68
N PRO A 562 -25.16 -7.45 4.77
CA PRO A 562 -25.16 -6.57 3.61
C PRO A 562 -26.37 -6.89 2.71
N PRO A 563 -26.84 -5.92 1.90
CA PRO A 563 -27.91 -6.18 0.96
C PRO A 563 -27.48 -7.19 -0.10
N ASP A 564 -28.46 -7.78 -0.80
CA ASP A 564 -28.17 -8.69 -1.91
C ASP A 564 -27.24 -8.02 -2.93
N VAL A 565 -26.09 -8.64 -3.20
CA VAL A 565 -25.02 -8.00 -3.98
C VAL A 565 -25.46 -7.73 -5.42
N ILE A 566 -26.43 -8.46 -5.97
CA ILE A 566 -26.89 -8.30 -7.35
C ILE A 566 -28.01 -7.27 -7.46
N THR A 567 -29.02 -7.35 -6.59
CA THR A 567 -30.28 -6.61 -6.68
C THR A 567 -30.43 -5.48 -5.66
N GLY A 568 -29.59 -5.46 -4.63
CA GLY A 568 -29.66 -4.50 -3.52
C GLY A 568 -28.93 -3.17 -3.75
N TYR A 569 -28.40 -2.93 -4.95
CA TYR A 569 -27.67 -1.71 -5.30
C TYR A 569 -28.41 -0.93 -6.39
N ASN A 570 -28.48 0.39 -6.23
CA ASN A 570 -29.04 1.28 -7.24
C ASN A 570 -27.98 1.59 -8.30
N TRP A 571 -28.38 1.63 -9.57
CA TRP A 571 -27.49 2.01 -10.67
C TRP A 571 -27.74 3.45 -11.12
N GLU A 572 -26.65 4.13 -11.41
CA GLU A 572 -26.55 5.48 -11.96
C GLU A 572 -25.85 5.42 -13.32
N LEU A 573 -26.07 6.42 -14.18
CA LEU A 573 -25.46 6.53 -15.51
C LEU A 573 -24.93 7.94 -15.76
N TYR A 574 -23.70 8.03 -16.28
CA TYR A 574 -23.00 9.28 -16.57
C TYR A 574 -22.39 9.28 -17.97
N ASN A 575 -22.34 10.46 -18.61
CA ASN A 575 -21.45 10.74 -19.74
C ASN A 575 -20.32 11.64 -19.24
N VAL A 576 -19.15 11.07 -18.99
CA VAL A 576 -18.02 11.75 -18.35
C VAL A 576 -17.22 12.63 -19.31
N ASP A 577 -17.45 12.52 -20.62
CA ASP A 577 -16.89 13.46 -21.59
C ASP A 577 -17.54 14.85 -21.48
N GLU A 578 -18.82 14.90 -21.08
CA GLU A 578 -19.58 16.15 -20.88
C GLU A 578 -19.68 16.54 -19.39
N ASP A 579 -19.72 15.55 -18.49
CA ASP A 579 -19.83 15.70 -17.05
C ASP A 579 -18.74 14.88 -16.33
N PRO A 580 -17.48 15.35 -16.35
CA PRO A 580 -16.35 14.62 -15.77
C PRO A 580 -16.48 14.41 -14.26
N THR A 581 -17.39 15.14 -13.60
CA THR A 581 -17.58 15.09 -12.15
C THR A 581 -18.58 14.02 -11.70
N GLN A 582 -19.27 13.36 -12.64
CA GLN A 582 -20.40 12.45 -12.37
C GLN A 582 -21.54 13.16 -11.60
N PHE A 583 -21.88 14.40 -11.98
CA PHE A 583 -22.90 15.19 -11.29
C PHE A 583 -24.33 14.76 -11.66
N THR A 584 -24.60 14.55 -12.94
CA THR A 584 -25.96 14.39 -13.50
C THR A 584 -26.23 12.92 -13.80
N ASP A 585 -27.02 12.27 -12.96
CA ASP A 585 -27.48 10.89 -13.25
C ASP A 585 -28.50 10.88 -14.40
N LEU A 586 -28.20 10.08 -15.42
CA LEU A 586 -28.98 9.89 -16.64
C LEU A 586 -29.74 8.55 -16.65
N ALA A 587 -29.62 7.71 -15.63
CA ALA A 587 -30.18 6.36 -15.61
C ALA A 587 -31.68 6.34 -15.94
N ALA A 588 -32.47 7.22 -15.31
CA ALA A 588 -33.90 7.33 -15.56
C ALA A 588 -34.26 7.85 -16.96
N LYS A 589 -33.35 8.60 -17.60
CA LYS A 589 -33.56 9.18 -18.94
C LYS A 589 -33.08 8.26 -20.06
N MET A 590 -32.10 7.39 -19.79
CA MET A 590 -31.45 6.53 -20.77
C MET A 590 -31.33 5.08 -20.27
N PRO A 591 -32.46 4.41 -19.95
CA PRO A 591 -32.45 3.07 -19.38
C PRO A 591 -31.83 2.01 -20.31
N ASP A 592 -31.98 2.17 -21.63
CA ASP A 592 -31.40 1.24 -22.61
C ASP A 592 -29.86 1.32 -22.61
N LYS A 593 -29.31 2.53 -22.53
CA LYS A 593 -27.85 2.75 -22.43
C LYS A 593 -27.30 2.23 -21.11
N LEU A 594 -28.05 2.41 -20.02
CA LEU A 594 -27.68 1.82 -18.74
C LEU A 594 -27.64 0.29 -18.84
N LYS A 595 -28.67 -0.33 -19.43
CA LYS A 595 -28.74 -1.78 -19.60
C LYS A 595 -27.57 -2.33 -20.44
N GLU A 596 -27.23 -1.65 -21.52
CA GLU A 596 -26.05 -1.97 -22.36
C GLU A 596 -24.77 -2.04 -21.51
N LEU A 597 -24.50 -1.02 -20.68
CA LEU A 597 -23.32 -0.99 -19.84
C LEU A 597 -23.36 -2.01 -18.69
N GLN A 598 -24.53 -2.27 -18.12
CA GLN A 598 -24.69 -3.35 -17.13
C GLN A 598 -24.31 -4.71 -17.72
N ASP A 599 -24.76 -5.00 -18.95
CA ASP A 599 -24.43 -6.25 -19.64
C ASP A 599 -22.94 -6.32 -19.99
N LEU A 600 -22.35 -5.20 -20.41
CA LEU A 600 -20.91 -5.09 -20.65
C LEU A 600 -20.11 -5.32 -19.35
N PHE A 601 -20.55 -4.78 -18.22
CA PHE A 601 -19.92 -5.02 -16.92
C PHE A 601 -19.84 -6.51 -16.62
N TYR A 602 -20.95 -7.24 -16.75
CA TYR A 602 -20.94 -8.68 -16.46
C TYR A 602 -20.10 -9.50 -17.46
N ALA A 603 -19.97 -9.04 -18.71
CA ALA A 603 -19.08 -9.65 -19.68
C ALA A 603 -17.60 -9.49 -19.28
N GLU A 604 -17.18 -8.27 -18.93
CA GLU A 604 -15.80 -8.00 -18.47
C GLU A 604 -15.54 -8.64 -17.09
N ALA A 605 -16.52 -8.63 -16.19
CA ALA A 605 -16.44 -9.28 -14.88
C ALA A 605 -16.16 -10.78 -14.99
N LYS A 606 -16.82 -11.46 -15.94
CA LYS A 606 -16.55 -12.87 -16.23
C LYS A 606 -15.17 -13.07 -16.87
N LYS A 607 -14.74 -12.17 -17.75
CA LYS A 607 -13.45 -12.23 -18.45
C LYS A 607 -12.26 -12.11 -17.49
N TYR A 608 -12.38 -11.26 -16.47
CA TYR A 608 -11.27 -10.91 -15.57
C TYR A 608 -11.42 -11.46 -14.13
N ASN A 609 -12.21 -12.52 -13.93
CA ASN A 609 -12.37 -13.19 -12.62
C ASN A 609 -12.93 -12.31 -11.49
N VAL A 610 -13.81 -11.39 -11.81
CA VAL A 610 -14.52 -10.55 -10.81
C VAL A 610 -15.63 -11.35 -10.12
N LEU A 611 -16.11 -12.44 -10.73
CA LEU A 611 -17.18 -13.26 -10.15
C LEU A 611 -16.61 -14.39 -9.29
N PRO A 612 -17.24 -14.73 -8.14
CA PRO A 612 -18.49 -14.16 -7.63
C PRO A 612 -18.31 -12.77 -7.01
N LEU A 613 -19.31 -11.90 -7.17
CA LEU A 613 -19.37 -10.64 -6.43
C LEU A 613 -19.61 -10.94 -4.93
N ASP A 614 -18.85 -10.28 -4.06
CA ASP A 614 -18.91 -10.46 -2.61
C ASP A 614 -18.80 -9.11 -1.91
N ASN A 615 -19.85 -8.73 -1.18
CA ASN A 615 -19.91 -7.51 -0.38
C ASN A 615 -19.83 -7.78 1.13
N SER A 616 -19.39 -8.97 1.53
CA SER A 616 -19.12 -9.28 2.93
C SER A 616 -17.82 -8.63 3.39
N THR A 617 -17.79 -8.13 4.63
CA THR A 617 -16.62 -7.46 5.23
C THR A 617 -16.12 -8.24 6.45
N LEU A 618 -16.86 -8.19 7.56
CA LEU A 618 -16.50 -8.87 8.81
C LEU A 618 -16.39 -10.39 8.65
N ALA A 619 -17.21 -10.99 7.79
CA ALA A 619 -17.11 -12.42 7.48
C ALA A 619 -15.77 -12.77 6.80
N ARG A 620 -15.30 -11.90 5.89
CA ARG A 620 -14.00 -12.09 5.23
C ARG A 620 -12.86 -11.94 6.21
N TRP A 621 -12.89 -10.93 7.09
CA TRP A 621 -11.89 -10.74 8.15
C TRP A 621 -11.69 -11.99 9.02
N ASN A 622 -12.79 -12.66 9.38
CA ASN A 622 -12.77 -13.85 10.22
C ASN A 622 -12.59 -15.17 9.44
N ALA A 623 -12.60 -15.13 8.10
CA ALA A 623 -12.50 -16.32 7.29
C ALA A 623 -11.10 -16.96 7.45
N PRO A 624 -11.01 -18.29 7.66
CA PRO A 624 -9.73 -18.97 7.68
C PRO A 624 -9.00 -18.80 6.35
N ARG A 625 -7.71 -18.48 6.41
CA ARG A 625 -6.80 -18.38 5.26
C ARG A 625 -5.69 -19.41 5.38
N PRO A 626 -4.93 -19.70 4.30
CA PRO A 626 -3.69 -20.46 4.43
C PRO A 626 -2.85 -19.86 5.56
N ASN A 627 -2.34 -20.71 6.45
CA ASN A 627 -1.71 -20.24 7.68
C ASN A 627 -0.74 -21.33 8.19
N LEU A 628 0.48 -20.92 8.56
CA LEU A 628 1.50 -21.78 9.17
C LEU A 628 1.09 -22.38 10.54
N THR A 629 0.08 -21.79 11.17
CA THR A 629 -0.44 -22.17 12.48
C THR A 629 -1.77 -22.92 12.44
N ALA A 630 -2.34 -23.15 11.24
CA ALA A 630 -3.63 -23.82 11.10
C ALA A 630 -3.66 -25.19 11.81
N GLY A 631 -4.69 -25.40 12.63
CA GLY A 631 -4.90 -26.64 13.38
C GLY A 631 -4.02 -26.80 14.64
N ARG A 632 -3.12 -25.87 14.93
CA ARG A 632 -2.28 -25.92 16.15
C ARG A 632 -3.03 -25.31 17.33
N THR A 633 -3.04 -26.04 18.44
CA THR A 633 -3.51 -25.55 19.75
C THR A 633 -2.37 -25.42 20.76
N GLU A 634 -1.19 -25.94 20.44
CA GLU A 634 0.01 -25.84 21.28
C GLU A 634 1.17 -25.23 20.47
N PHE A 635 1.87 -24.30 21.10
CA PHE A 635 3.06 -23.65 20.56
C PHE A 635 4.17 -23.73 21.58
N THR A 636 5.39 -24.05 21.15
CA THR A 636 6.56 -24.09 22.03
C THR A 636 7.69 -23.28 21.40
N TYR A 637 8.27 -22.39 22.19
CA TYR A 637 9.42 -21.56 21.83
C TYR A 637 10.55 -21.76 22.86
N ARG A 638 11.79 -21.50 22.44
CA ARG A 638 13.00 -21.58 23.29
C ARG A 638 13.94 -20.45 22.91
N GLY A 639 14.53 -19.79 23.89
CA GLY A 639 15.38 -18.62 23.64
C GLY A 639 14.59 -17.45 23.04
N GLU A 640 15.20 -16.74 22.10
CA GLU A 640 14.65 -15.54 21.49
C GLU A 640 14.09 -15.80 20.08
N LEU A 641 12.97 -15.15 19.76
CA LEU A 641 12.35 -15.14 18.45
C LEU A 641 11.56 -13.84 18.29
N SER A 642 11.91 -12.97 17.35
CA SER A 642 11.21 -11.70 17.12
C SER A 642 10.77 -11.52 15.68
N GLY A 643 9.88 -10.54 15.47
CA GLY A 643 9.39 -10.14 14.17
C GLY A 643 8.35 -11.09 13.60
N VAL A 644 7.74 -11.97 14.40
CA VAL A 644 6.79 -12.98 13.89
C VAL A 644 5.44 -12.28 13.62
N PRO A 645 4.92 -12.29 12.38
CA PRO A 645 3.62 -11.69 12.10
C PRO A 645 2.48 -12.48 12.77
N ALA A 646 1.33 -11.84 12.98
CA ALA A 646 0.14 -12.47 13.58
C ALA A 646 -0.28 -13.77 12.85
N SER A 647 -0.10 -13.81 11.52
CA SER A 647 -0.36 -14.99 10.70
C SER A 647 0.57 -16.19 10.98
N ALA A 648 1.64 -16.02 11.75
CA ALA A 648 2.55 -17.08 12.18
C ALA A 648 2.61 -17.23 13.71
N ALA A 649 1.80 -16.46 14.45
CA ALA A 649 1.76 -16.41 15.91
C ALA A 649 0.59 -17.23 16.50
N PRO A 650 0.62 -17.53 17.82
CA PRO A 650 -0.54 -18.10 18.52
C PRO A 650 -1.66 -17.07 18.63
N SER A 651 -2.79 -17.29 17.95
CA SER A 651 -3.93 -16.36 18.03
C SER A 651 -4.67 -16.50 19.36
N THR A 652 -4.61 -15.47 20.21
CA THR A 652 -5.29 -15.39 21.51
C THR A 652 -6.67 -14.71 21.46
N LEU A 653 -7.01 -14.08 20.32
CA LEU A 653 -8.28 -13.38 20.13
C LEU A 653 -9.49 -14.31 20.36
N ASN A 654 -10.46 -13.82 21.12
CA ASN A 654 -11.75 -14.49 21.39
C ASN A 654 -11.64 -15.92 21.96
N LYS A 655 -10.54 -16.24 22.67
CA LYS A 655 -10.24 -17.57 23.19
C LYS A 655 -9.84 -17.54 24.66
N SER A 656 -10.04 -18.67 25.33
CA SER A 656 -9.29 -18.99 26.54
C SER A 656 -7.92 -19.53 26.17
N TYR A 657 -6.89 -19.17 26.91
CA TYR A 657 -5.51 -19.59 26.63
C TYR A 657 -4.68 -19.64 27.90
N THR A 658 -3.60 -20.43 27.85
CA THR A 658 -2.61 -20.50 28.92
C THR A 658 -1.23 -20.22 28.34
N ILE A 659 -0.48 -19.31 28.95
CA ILE A 659 0.93 -19.03 28.66
C ILE A 659 1.76 -19.59 29.81
N THR A 660 2.70 -20.47 29.52
CA THR A 660 3.64 -21.05 30.51
C THR A 660 5.06 -20.71 30.12
N ALA A 661 5.78 -19.97 30.95
CA ALA A 661 7.19 -19.64 30.78
C ALA A 661 8.03 -20.32 31.86
N ASP A 662 8.94 -21.19 31.42
CA ASP A 662 10.02 -21.75 32.23
C ASP A 662 11.26 -20.88 32.01
N VAL A 663 11.66 -20.14 33.05
CA VAL A 663 12.77 -19.18 33.00
C VAL A 663 13.82 -19.49 34.04
N GLU A 664 15.05 -19.06 33.77
CA GLU A 664 16.18 -19.10 34.69
C GLU A 664 16.68 -17.67 34.94
N ILE A 665 16.70 -17.29 36.22
CA ILE A 665 17.08 -15.97 36.73
C ILE A 665 18.52 -16.05 37.25
N PRO A 666 19.43 -15.16 36.81
CA PRO A 666 20.81 -15.15 37.28
C PRO A 666 20.92 -14.57 38.70
N ASP A 667 22.12 -14.68 39.29
CA ASP A 667 22.39 -14.28 40.68
C ASP A 667 22.14 -12.78 40.95
N ASP A 668 22.25 -11.93 39.92
CA ASP A 668 22.02 -10.49 39.97
C ASP A 668 20.58 -10.08 39.61
N GLY A 669 19.68 -11.04 39.39
CA GLY A 669 18.28 -10.82 39.04
C GLY A 669 18.05 -10.68 37.53
N ALA A 670 16.78 -10.62 37.12
CA ALA A 670 16.43 -10.42 35.72
C ALA A 670 15.31 -9.39 35.50
N GLN A 671 15.34 -8.77 34.33
CA GLN A 671 14.30 -7.91 33.78
C GLN A 671 14.12 -8.21 32.29
N GLY A 672 13.05 -7.72 31.68
CA GLY A 672 12.85 -7.78 30.23
C GLY A 672 11.66 -8.62 29.79
N MET A 673 11.39 -8.58 28.48
CA MET A 673 10.22 -9.19 27.88
C MET A 673 10.35 -10.71 27.75
N ILE A 674 9.40 -11.47 28.30
CA ILE A 674 9.32 -12.92 28.10
C ILE A 674 8.57 -13.21 26.80
N VAL A 675 7.40 -12.61 26.61
CA VAL A 675 6.62 -12.67 25.36
C VAL A 675 5.68 -11.47 25.22
N THR A 676 5.54 -10.96 24.01
CA THR A 676 4.56 -9.93 23.67
C THR A 676 3.95 -10.17 22.29
N GLU A 677 2.73 -9.69 22.10
CA GLU A 677 2.10 -9.53 20.79
C GLU A 677 1.32 -8.22 20.80
N GLY A 678 1.56 -7.37 19.80
CA GLY A 678 1.06 -6.01 19.79
C GLY A 678 2.04 -5.02 20.42
N GLY A 679 1.54 -3.88 20.89
CA GLY A 679 2.37 -2.80 21.43
C GLY A 679 1.53 -1.67 22.02
N ARG A 680 1.97 -0.41 21.82
CA ARG A 680 1.34 0.80 22.37
C ARG A 680 -0.14 0.91 22.03
N PHE A 681 -0.54 0.48 20.84
CA PHE A 681 -1.89 0.67 20.30
C PHE A 681 -2.83 -0.54 20.49
N GLY A 682 -2.40 -1.57 21.21
CA GLY A 682 -3.20 -2.74 21.55
C GLY A 682 -2.33 -4.00 21.64
N GLY A 683 -2.76 -5.00 22.40
CA GLY A 683 -2.03 -6.27 22.53
C GLY A 683 -1.81 -6.71 23.99
N TYR A 684 -0.79 -7.52 24.23
CA TYR A 684 -0.41 -7.98 25.57
C TYR A 684 1.10 -8.21 25.71
N GLY A 685 1.57 -8.27 26.96
CA GLY A 685 2.94 -8.65 27.28
C GLY A 685 3.05 -9.35 28.64
N LEU A 686 3.90 -10.39 28.69
CA LEU A 686 4.39 -11.03 29.91
C LEU A 686 5.87 -10.71 30.04
N PHE A 687 6.27 -10.05 31.12
CA PHE A 687 7.64 -9.57 31.30
C PHE A 687 8.04 -9.51 32.78
N LEU A 688 9.34 -9.36 33.03
CA LEU A 688 9.85 -8.91 34.32
C LEU A 688 10.06 -7.39 34.23
N SER A 689 9.45 -6.63 35.14
CA SER A 689 9.55 -5.17 35.15
C SER A 689 11.01 -4.70 35.25
N GLN A 690 11.27 -3.43 34.97
CA GLN A 690 12.54 -2.86 35.42
C GLN A 690 12.58 -2.90 36.95
N GLY A 691 13.73 -3.24 37.53
CA GLY A 691 13.95 -3.12 38.98
C GLY A 691 13.78 -1.67 39.43
N ASP A 692 13.46 -1.45 40.71
CA ASP A 692 13.30 -0.10 41.24
C ASP A 692 14.58 0.74 41.00
N PHE A 693 14.42 1.91 40.35
CA PHE A 693 15.53 2.77 39.92
C PHE A 693 16.57 2.08 39.01
N GLY A 694 16.18 1.01 38.30
CA GLY A 694 17.07 0.23 37.43
C GLY A 694 18.03 -0.69 38.19
N VAL A 695 17.75 -1.00 39.46
CA VAL A 695 18.57 -1.87 40.32
C VAL A 695 17.68 -2.97 40.92
N GLY A 696 18.10 -4.24 40.80
CA GLY A 696 17.39 -5.40 41.38
C GLY A 696 16.56 -6.22 40.39
N SER A 697 15.88 -7.25 40.89
CA SER A 697 15.01 -8.14 40.09
C SER A 697 13.71 -7.45 39.71
N GLY A 698 13.28 -7.64 38.48
CA GLY A 698 11.95 -7.22 38.03
C GLY A 698 10.83 -8.04 38.65
N LYS A 699 9.68 -7.41 38.90
CA LYS A 699 8.45 -8.12 39.25
C LYS A 699 7.87 -8.82 38.04
N VAL A 700 7.24 -9.98 38.23
CA VAL A 700 6.48 -10.65 37.17
C VAL A 700 5.24 -9.82 36.83
N VAL A 701 5.10 -9.43 35.58
CA VAL A 701 3.98 -8.62 35.10
C VAL A 701 3.35 -9.25 33.86
N PHE A 702 2.03 -9.44 33.90
CA PHE A 702 1.22 -9.58 32.69
C PHE A 702 0.36 -8.33 32.50
N LEU A 703 0.38 -7.76 31.29
CA LEU A 703 -0.40 -6.59 30.94
C LEU A 703 -1.21 -6.85 29.67
N TYR A 704 -2.49 -6.47 29.71
CA TYR A 704 -3.38 -6.44 28.55
C TYR A 704 -3.70 -5.00 28.18
N ASN A 705 -3.44 -4.61 26.93
CA ASN A 705 -3.70 -3.29 26.38
C ASN A 705 -4.90 -3.33 25.43
N LEU A 706 -6.05 -2.82 25.89
CA LEU A 706 -7.25 -2.64 25.09
C LEU A 706 -7.15 -1.33 24.29
N LEU A 707 -6.50 -1.40 23.14
CA LEU A 707 -6.48 -0.36 22.10
C LEU A 707 -5.97 1.03 22.55
N ASP A 708 -5.06 1.07 23.53
CA ASP A 708 -4.61 2.29 24.22
C ASP A 708 -5.71 3.01 25.04
N LEU A 709 -6.92 2.46 25.09
CA LEU A 709 -8.05 3.00 25.84
C LEU A 709 -8.04 2.57 27.31
N LYS A 710 -7.61 1.32 27.57
CA LYS A 710 -7.52 0.74 28.92
C LYS A 710 -6.41 -0.29 29.00
N ARG A 711 -5.62 -0.25 30.07
CA ARG A 711 -4.62 -1.29 30.38
C ARG A 711 -5.01 -1.99 31.67
N THR A 712 -5.00 -3.33 31.66
CA THR A 712 -5.28 -4.17 32.83
C THR A 712 -4.03 -4.96 33.20
N LEU A 713 -3.70 -4.97 34.50
CA LEU A 713 -2.46 -5.50 35.04
C LEU A 713 -2.70 -6.71 35.95
N TRP A 714 -1.75 -7.65 35.90
CA TRP A 714 -1.53 -8.70 36.89
C TRP A 714 -0.06 -8.62 37.33
N GLU A 715 0.17 -8.34 38.60
CA GLU A 715 1.51 -8.19 39.17
C GLU A 715 1.78 -9.32 40.17
N GLY A 716 2.93 -9.97 40.01
CA GLY A 716 3.47 -10.96 40.93
C GLY A 716 4.68 -10.44 41.71
N PRO A 717 5.36 -11.33 42.47
CA PRO A 717 6.56 -10.97 43.21
C PRO A 717 7.77 -10.77 42.26
N GLU A 718 8.85 -10.24 42.82
CA GLU A 718 10.20 -10.41 42.27
C GLU A 718 10.60 -11.90 42.32
N LEU A 719 11.46 -12.32 41.40
CA LEU A 719 11.98 -13.69 41.36
C LEU A 719 13.40 -13.74 41.93
N GLU A 720 13.64 -14.76 42.74
CA GLU A 720 14.97 -15.09 43.27
C GLU A 720 15.85 -15.73 42.16
N PRO A 721 17.17 -15.81 42.35
CA PRO A 721 18.04 -16.56 41.45
C PRO A 721 17.62 -18.03 41.35
N GLY A 722 17.64 -18.58 40.13
CA GLY A 722 17.31 -19.96 39.83
C GLY A 722 16.15 -20.15 38.85
N LYS A 723 15.56 -21.34 38.87
CA LYS A 723 14.53 -21.75 37.91
C LYS A 723 13.13 -21.46 38.43
N HIS A 724 12.33 -20.79 37.62
CA HIS A 724 10.96 -20.44 37.93
C HIS A 724 10.01 -20.85 36.80
N ARG A 725 8.78 -21.18 37.18
CA ARG A 725 7.66 -21.39 36.26
C ARG A 725 6.61 -20.30 36.47
N ILE A 726 6.40 -19.49 35.44
CA ILE A 726 5.38 -18.45 35.39
C ILE A 726 4.23 -18.94 34.51
N VAL A 727 3.00 -18.84 34.99
CA VAL A 727 1.80 -19.26 34.26
C VAL A 727 0.78 -18.13 34.25
N PHE A 728 0.32 -17.72 33.08
CA PHE A 728 -0.84 -16.86 32.91
C PHE A 728 -1.97 -17.66 32.26
N ASP A 729 -3.05 -17.90 33.01
CA ASP A 729 -4.24 -18.60 32.54
C ASP A 729 -5.39 -17.60 32.34
N PHE A 730 -5.84 -17.46 31.10
CA PHE A 730 -6.96 -16.60 30.75
C PHE A 730 -8.19 -17.42 30.38
N LYS A 731 -9.28 -17.21 31.11
CA LYS A 731 -10.57 -17.81 30.83
C LYS A 731 -11.51 -16.74 30.28
N SER A 732 -11.82 -16.85 28.99
CA SER A 732 -12.84 -16.01 28.35
C SER A 732 -14.22 -16.33 28.90
N ASP A 733 -15.07 -15.30 29.03
CA ASP A 733 -16.49 -15.45 29.38
C ASP A 733 -17.33 -16.02 28.22
N GLY A 734 -16.72 -16.20 27.04
CA GLY A 734 -17.18 -17.12 26.00
C GLY A 734 -18.43 -16.70 25.24
N LYS A 735 -18.70 -15.40 25.11
CA LYS A 735 -19.88 -14.89 24.38
C LYS A 735 -19.49 -13.76 23.43
N GLY A 736 -19.48 -14.05 22.12
CA GLY A 736 -19.32 -13.05 21.06
C GLY A 736 -17.89 -12.54 20.85
N LEU A 737 -17.73 -11.67 19.86
CA LEU A 737 -16.47 -10.98 19.55
C LEU A 737 -16.10 -10.01 20.68
N GLY A 738 -14.83 -9.98 21.07
CA GLY A 738 -14.31 -9.08 22.10
C GLY A 738 -14.82 -9.39 23.50
N ALA A 739 -15.26 -10.64 23.76
CA ALA A 739 -15.69 -11.06 25.09
C ALA A 739 -14.59 -10.82 26.13
N GLY A 740 -15.00 -10.32 27.29
CA GLY A 740 -14.13 -10.24 28.46
C GLY A 740 -13.72 -11.60 29.01
N GLY A 741 -13.10 -11.58 30.17
CA GLY A 741 -12.71 -12.79 30.87
C GLY A 741 -11.86 -12.53 32.09
N THR A 742 -11.50 -13.62 32.78
CA THR A 742 -10.70 -13.58 34.00
C THR A 742 -9.34 -14.21 33.76
N GLY A 743 -8.28 -13.45 34.08
CA GLY A 743 -6.89 -13.92 34.06
C GLY A 743 -6.41 -14.29 35.46
N VAL A 744 -5.59 -15.33 35.56
CA VAL A 744 -4.89 -15.75 36.78
C VAL A 744 -3.41 -15.87 36.49
N LEU A 745 -2.59 -15.10 37.20
CA LEU A 745 -1.14 -15.18 37.17
C LEU A 745 -0.65 -16.04 38.33
N SER A 746 0.19 -17.03 38.03
CA SER A 746 0.80 -17.92 39.02
C SER A 746 2.31 -18.01 38.84
N VAL A 747 3.04 -18.12 39.95
CA VAL A 747 4.49 -18.34 40.01
C VAL A 747 4.75 -19.58 40.86
N ASP A 748 5.49 -20.55 40.33
CA ASP A 748 5.86 -21.81 40.99
C ASP A 748 4.65 -22.56 41.60
N GLY A 749 3.53 -22.53 40.87
CA GLY A 749 2.28 -23.19 41.26
C GLY A 749 1.42 -22.43 42.27
N LYS A 750 1.79 -21.21 42.68
CA LYS A 750 1.00 -20.34 43.56
C LYS A 750 0.36 -19.21 42.76
N GLU A 751 -0.94 -19.01 42.93
CA GLU A 751 -1.64 -17.83 42.42
C GLU A 751 -1.09 -16.57 43.10
N VAL A 752 -0.62 -15.61 42.32
CA VAL A 752 -0.05 -14.33 42.79
C VAL A 752 -0.94 -13.14 42.44
N ALA A 753 -1.70 -13.22 41.35
CA ALA A 753 -2.69 -12.20 40.99
C ALA A 753 -3.88 -12.79 40.22
N ARG A 754 -5.03 -12.15 40.39
CA ARG A 754 -6.28 -12.42 39.67
C ARG A 754 -6.96 -11.11 39.35
N ASN A 755 -7.37 -10.95 38.09
CA ASN A 755 -8.03 -9.76 37.59
C ASN A 755 -8.87 -10.13 36.37
N SER A 756 -9.73 -9.21 35.93
CA SER A 756 -10.62 -9.43 34.80
C SER A 756 -10.57 -8.26 33.82
N ILE A 757 -10.84 -8.54 32.55
CA ILE A 757 -11.13 -7.54 31.52
C ILE A 757 -12.61 -7.61 31.17
N ASP A 758 -13.25 -6.44 31.06
CA ASP A 758 -14.66 -6.35 30.68
C ASP A 758 -14.85 -6.66 29.18
N HIS A 759 -13.85 -6.26 28.37
CA HIS A 759 -13.82 -6.42 26.93
C HIS A 759 -12.41 -6.79 26.47
N GLY A 760 -12.33 -7.73 25.53
CA GLY A 760 -11.13 -8.01 24.75
C GLY A 760 -11.15 -7.30 23.39
N ILE A 761 -10.01 -7.32 22.71
CA ILE A 761 -9.89 -6.87 21.31
C ILE A 761 -10.66 -7.86 20.41
N PRO A 762 -11.65 -7.39 19.61
CA PRO A 762 -12.58 -8.28 18.90
C PRO A 762 -12.06 -8.86 17.59
N VAL A 763 -11.32 -8.09 16.78
CA VAL A 763 -11.04 -8.42 15.37
C VAL A 763 -9.55 -8.61 15.11
N THR A 764 -8.72 -7.63 15.46
CA THR A 764 -7.28 -7.67 15.14
C THR A 764 -6.44 -6.89 16.14
N PHE A 765 -5.24 -7.38 16.43
CA PHE A 765 -4.19 -6.59 17.08
C PHE A 765 -3.51 -5.64 16.07
N PRO A 766 -2.73 -4.65 16.52
CA PRO A 766 -1.98 -3.79 15.60
C PRO A 766 -1.13 -4.57 14.60
N GLU A 767 -1.35 -4.39 13.29
CA GLU A 767 -0.69 -5.17 12.24
C GLU A 767 0.79 -4.76 12.01
N ASP A 768 1.14 -3.54 12.39
CA ASP A 768 2.52 -3.03 12.39
C ASP A 768 3.35 -3.58 13.59
N GLU A 769 2.70 -4.30 14.51
CA GLU A 769 3.36 -4.97 15.65
C GLU A 769 3.59 -6.46 15.38
N THR A 770 4.42 -7.10 16.19
CA THR A 770 4.76 -8.52 16.03
C THR A 770 4.59 -9.31 17.31
N PHE A 771 4.55 -10.63 17.15
CA PHE A 771 4.77 -11.58 18.23
C PHE A 771 6.27 -11.76 18.45
N ASP A 772 6.74 -11.40 19.63
CA ASP A 772 8.15 -11.48 20.02
C ASP A 772 8.31 -12.29 21.32
N VAL A 773 9.35 -13.11 21.40
CA VAL A 773 9.74 -13.95 22.55
C VAL A 773 11.14 -13.57 22.98
N GLY A 774 11.34 -13.25 24.26
CA GLY A 774 12.62 -12.89 24.85
C GLY A 774 13.06 -11.43 24.64
N LEU A 775 12.29 -10.64 23.90
CA LEU A 775 12.48 -9.20 23.73
C LEU A 775 11.18 -8.57 23.20
N ASP A 776 11.05 -7.25 23.32
CA ASP A 776 10.11 -6.44 22.55
C ASP A 776 10.96 -5.55 21.64
N THR A 777 10.71 -5.59 20.33
CA THR A 777 11.52 -4.88 19.32
C THR A 777 10.95 -3.55 18.84
N ARG A 778 9.71 -3.18 19.21
CA ARG A 778 9.03 -2.03 18.60
C ARG A 778 8.47 -1.05 19.62
N THR A 779 7.19 -1.12 19.95
CA THR A 779 6.56 -0.14 20.84
C THR A 779 6.06 -0.81 22.10
N GLY A 780 6.45 -0.25 23.26
CA GLY A 780 6.11 -0.85 24.54
C GLY A 780 4.60 -0.94 24.78
N VAL A 781 4.14 -2.12 25.21
CA VAL A 781 2.73 -2.38 25.58
C VAL A 781 2.32 -1.67 26.88
N ALA A 782 3.28 -1.41 27.77
CA ALA A 782 3.08 -0.79 29.08
C ALA A 782 3.37 0.73 29.07
N LEU A 783 2.58 1.52 29.81
CA LEU A 783 2.83 2.94 30.05
C LEU A 783 2.80 3.26 31.55
N LEU A 784 3.59 4.27 31.93
CA LEU A 784 3.75 4.84 33.29
C LEU A 784 4.46 3.95 34.32
N GLU A 785 3.78 3.01 34.95
CA GLU A 785 4.30 2.31 36.15
C GLU A 785 5.32 1.21 35.82
N HIS A 786 5.14 0.55 34.68
CA HIS A 786 6.06 -0.46 34.15
C HIS A 786 6.63 -0.06 32.80
N ARG A 787 6.80 1.25 32.59
CA ARG A 787 7.38 1.75 31.35
C ARG A 787 8.76 1.13 31.15
N TYR A 788 9.01 0.67 29.94
CA TYR A 788 10.33 0.30 29.45
C TYR A 788 10.55 0.93 28.08
N ASP A 789 11.81 1.03 27.68
CA ASP A 789 12.17 1.44 26.33
C ASP A 789 12.57 0.19 25.53
N THR A 790 12.29 0.21 24.22
CA THR A 790 12.64 -0.87 23.30
C THR A 790 14.04 -0.66 22.71
N PRO A 791 14.80 -1.74 22.43
CA PRO A 791 14.43 -3.13 22.63
C PRO A 791 14.48 -3.57 24.10
N PHE A 792 13.41 -4.20 24.61
CA PHE A 792 13.32 -4.63 26.02
C PHE A 792 13.67 -6.11 26.18
N ARG A 793 14.95 -6.43 25.98
CA ARG A 793 15.50 -7.79 26.00
C ARG A 793 15.48 -8.40 27.40
N PHE A 794 15.08 -9.67 27.49
CA PHE A 794 15.16 -10.46 28.72
C PHE A 794 16.61 -10.75 29.10
N THR A 795 16.99 -10.40 30.34
CA THR A 795 18.36 -10.62 30.84
C THR A 795 18.57 -12.00 31.48
N GLY A 796 17.48 -12.74 31.73
CA GLY A 796 17.54 -14.15 32.11
C GLY A 796 17.56 -15.08 30.89
N LYS A 797 17.27 -16.35 31.13
CA LYS A 797 17.17 -17.37 30.07
C LYS A 797 15.77 -17.97 30.00
N ILE A 798 15.21 -18.05 28.79
CA ILE A 798 13.93 -18.74 28.53
C ILE A 798 14.23 -20.19 28.12
N ASP A 799 14.06 -21.13 29.06
CA ASP A 799 14.25 -22.57 28.81
C ASP A 799 13.14 -23.12 27.90
N LYS A 800 11.89 -22.71 28.16
CA LYS A 800 10.71 -23.08 27.38
C LYS A 800 9.59 -22.06 27.58
N LEU A 801 8.97 -21.62 26.49
CA LEU A 801 7.70 -20.89 26.51
C LEU A 801 6.66 -21.74 25.78
N THR A 802 5.49 -21.96 26.40
CA THR A 802 4.40 -22.74 25.83
C THR A 802 3.10 -21.92 25.80
N PHE A 803 2.40 -21.92 24.67
CA PHE A 803 1.02 -21.46 24.58
C PHE A 803 0.11 -22.67 24.41
N GLU A 804 -0.95 -22.74 25.20
CA GLU A 804 -2.07 -23.65 25.01
C GLU A 804 -3.33 -22.86 24.68
N LEU A 805 -3.80 -22.93 23.45
CA LEU A 805 -5.05 -22.33 23.02
C LEU A 805 -6.20 -23.32 23.25
N LYS A 806 -7.23 -22.90 23.99
CA LYS A 806 -8.44 -23.69 24.10
C LYS A 806 -9.33 -23.45 22.88
N PRO A 807 -10.19 -24.42 22.49
CA PRO A 807 -11.17 -24.20 21.43
C PRO A 807 -12.02 -22.96 21.72
N ASN A 808 -12.48 -22.27 20.68
CA ASN A 808 -13.42 -21.16 20.85
C ASN A 808 -14.62 -21.68 21.65
N ALA A 809 -15.14 -20.86 22.57
CA ALA A 809 -16.48 -21.11 23.08
C ALA A 809 -17.41 -21.14 21.87
N THR A 810 -18.02 -22.30 21.61
CA THR A 810 -18.94 -22.47 20.49
C THR A 810 -20.05 -21.41 20.61
N PRO A 811 -20.42 -20.71 19.52
CA PRO A 811 -21.51 -19.73 19.53
C PRO A 811 -22.81 -20.26 20.12
#